data_AF-A0A8J5TMQ1-F1
#
_entry.id   AF-A0A8J5TMQ1-F1
#
_cell.length_a   1.000
_cell.length_b   1.000
_cell.length_c   1.000
_cell.angle_alpha   90.00
_cell.angle_beta   90.00
_cell.angle_gamma   90.00
#
_symmetry.space_group_name_H-M   'P 1'
#
loop_
_entity.id
_entity.type
_entity.pdbx_description
1 polymer ?
#
loop_
_entity_poly.entity_id
_entity_poly.type
_entity_poly.pdbx_seq_one_letter_code
_entity_poly.pdbx_strand_id
1 'polypeptide(L)'
;MEPFVHLPEFPIIICKSCQFAYVAKEADSHLRVRHSMPTAERQVIIQQVQAIPGIIQDQAGLQAFPFPPPTTKPIPFIAPPRDDGIACNACPYVIGTIQGIQKHHREEHGWVNDWKKGGDVAKRAKQERQVPWRTGVYCQRFFPGRAASRWFEVNRGCEEEGARVQQQGADARSVTDRKAAFLTHMHREDEEAFEQEAKARLIQDGDDKWEASKWLGRTGWPRHLEGIDQGELKALMRAIGDDEPELQQMWRVFNTVLDEAYAATERCYPGTAELFEIARKEVSSETPTMPFQGKMEENAWTKYKDKWRILLCIWVRVEFWDEEDRPKYRMTIGQRKAFELFSRAIHETITGADLVGRWTEDRVRRSCLDMVIQFLDHRFRNGDHYRSIIISALAIMGLADGGGDMDMVSGWLTAMDYTPTYSAVIKVARYLVLYQSILERSDQVGRLQQVMSEEEADEKAEGLFRIVRRKVRGFMTRTSGEEDAEPTPMNWIINTRTYGLRIRYTTPGSETIDWRGDQIIHGRIRIRMGEIADMLHNLVGRARETLSRLTMTEGGGAGEFTARGALPVIPWSQIEDQHGESIIDHSFLRNAGNAGWLAAGNDWVIKMIISRPDKWAEWMVEGAENNEYREHPYRGAAIRQYARDVEQFRGEIFMLMHMLGGQPARSTEILGLRMWNTMNGGVRNIFIHEGMVCFVTMYHKGFRQTGNTKIIHRYVPRENVQGRLKRKRRRSAFLWADEVVSEEGGKEGKIREVKVRAQDGGRDSGRDDSREEAVRESLGAGGEYEEDEEEEAAFMEWFKEKKWTSDRCMEADGNRNQQPVF
;
A
#
# COMPACT_ATOMS: atom_id res chain seq x y z
N MET A 1 -19.27 51.04 18.54
CA MET A 1 -19.53 50.79 19.97
C MET A 1 -18.89 49.51 20.53
N GLU A 2 -18.10 48.73 19.77
CA GLU A 2 -17.37 47.55 20.31
C GLU A 2 -16.70 47.86 21.67
N PRO A 3 -16.84 47.02 22.72
CA PRO A 3 -17.50 45.70 22.77
C PRO A 3 -19.03 45.76 23.02
N PHE A 4 -19.64 46.94 23.14
CA PHE A 4 -21.08 47.07 23.33
C PHE A 4 -21.87 46.96 22.01
N VAL A 5 -23.06 46.38 22.12
CA VAL A 5 -24.12 46.38 21.10
C VAL A 5 -25.42 46.89 21.75
N HIS A 6 -26.20 47.64 20.99
CA HIS A 6 -27.54 48.07 21.36
C HIS A 6 -28.54 47.36 20.45
N LEU A 7 -29.50 46.66 21.06
CA LEU A 7 -30.60 46.02 20.35
C LEU A 7 -31.79 46.99 20.38
N PRO A 8 -32.35 47.44 19.23
CA PRO A 8 -33.41 48.46 19.20
C PRO A 8 -34.66 48.13 20.02
N GLU A 9 -34.90 46.85 20.32
CA GLU A 9 -36.03 46.37 21.11
C GLU A 9 -35.88 46.64 22.63
N PHE A 10 -34.66 46.95 23.11
CA PHE A 10 -34.37 47.10 24.54
C PHE A 10 -33.58 48.38 24.83
N PRO A 11 -34.04 49.25 25.76
CA PRO A 11 -33.39 50.54 26.05
C PRO A 11 -32.14 50.40 26.94
N ILE A 12 -31.23 49.48 26.60
CA ILE A 12 -30.02 49.09 27.35
C ILE A 12 -28.91 48.66 26.37
N ILE A 13 -27.66 48.78 26.79
CA ILE A 13 -26.51 48.21 26.04
C ILE A 13 -26.16 46.83 26.55
N ILE A 14 -25.73 45.94 25.67
CA ILE A 14 -25.23 44.59 25.99
C ILE A 14 -23.74 44.54 25.65
N CYS A 15 -22.91 44.08 26.58
CA CYS A 15 -21.49 43.84 26.29
C CYS A 15 -21.33 42.45 25.66
N LYS A 16 -20.89 42.37 24.39
CA LYS A 16 -20.75 41.10 23.65
C LYS A 16 -19.88 40.08 24.38
N SER A 17 -18.79 40.55 24.99
CA SER A 17 -17.77 39.71 25.64
C SER A 17 -18.06 39.42 27.13
N CYS A 18 -18.92 40.20 27.79
CA CYS A 18 -19.35 39.94 29.17
C CYS A 18 -20.77 39.36 29.27
N GLN A 19 -21.49 39.23 28.15
CA GLN A 19 -22.80 38.56 28.04
C GLN A 19 -23.90 39.05 29.01
N PHE A 20 -23.83 40.31 29.43
CA PHE A 20 -24.84 40.97 30.26
C PHE A 20 -25.14 42.38 29.75
N ALA A 21 -26.34 42.85 30.09
CA ALA A 21 -26.76 44.22 29.81
C ALA A 21 -26.34 45.20 30.91
N TYR A 22 -26.17 46.47 30.54
CA TYR A 22 -25.77 47.58 31.39
C TYR A 22 -26.59 48.84 31.03
N VAL A 23 -26.72 49.74 32.00
CA VAL A 23 -27.29 51.09 31.83
C VAL A 23 -26.17 52.06 31.42
N ALA A 24 -26.51 53.16 30.73
CA ALA A 24 -25.51 54.00 30.06
C ALA A 24 -24.43 54.58 31.00
N LYS A 25 -24.76 54.95 32.25
CA LYS A 25 -23.77 55.45 33.23
C LYS A 25 -22.80 54.36 33.73
N GLU A 26 -23.14 53.08 33.61
CA GLU A 26 -22.24 51.98 34.00
C GLU A 26 -21.17 51.69 32.94
N ALA A 27 -21.34 52.19 31.70
CA ALA A 27 -20.47 51.88 30.56
C ALA A 27 -18.98 52.16 30.80
N ASP A 28 -18.59 53.34 31.31
CA ASP A 28 -17.19 53.64 31.62
C ASP A 28 -16.62 52.70 32.68
N SER A 29 -17.37 52.52 33.77
CA SER A 29 -16.95 51.66 34.88
C SER A 29 -16.75 50.21 34.43
N HIS A 30 -17.61 49.73 33.52
CA HIS A 30 -17.50 48.42 32.92
C HIS A 30 -16.29 48.30 31.98
N LEU A 31 -16.13 49.22 31.02
CA LEU A 31 -15.00 49.20 30.08
C LEU A 31 -13.65 49.34 30.80
N ARG A 32 -13.58 50.12 31.89
CA ARG A 32 -12.39 50.27 32.72
C ARG A 32 -12.05 49.02 33.53
N VAL A 33 -13.05 48.37 34.15
CA VAL A 33 -12.83 47.26 35.11
C VAL A 33 -12.87 45.88 34.46
N ARG A 34 -13.62 45.69 33.37
CA ARG A 34 -13.78 44.40 32.68
C ARG A 34 -13.02 44.28 31.36
N HIS A 35 -12.70 45.40 30.71
CA HIS A 35 -11.97 45.41 29.44
C HIS A 35 -10.61 46.10 29.51
N SER A 36 -10.25 46.73 30.64
CA SER A 36 -8.98 47.47 30.85
C SER A 36 -8.65 48.47 29.73
N MET A 37 -9.67 48.94 29.02
CA MET A 37 -9.54 49.65 27.75
C MET A 37 -8.95 51.06 27.97
N PRO A 38 -8.05 51.56 27.10
CA PRO A 38 -7.45 52.89 27.24
C PRO A 38 -8.49 54.02 27.32
N THR A 39 -8.20 55.06 28.13
CA THR A 39 -9.17 56.14 28.42
C THR A 39 -9.68 56.87 27.17
N ALA A 40 -8.84 57.04 26.14
CA ALA A 40 -9.24 57.69 24.89
C ALA A 40 -10.32 56.87 24.15
N GLU A 41 -10.12 55.57 24.01
CA GLU A 41 -11.08 54.65 23.36
C GLU A 41 -12.38 54.54 24.15
N ARG A 42 -12.30 54.44 25.49
CA ARG A 42 -13.50 54.41 26.34
C ARG A 42 -14.37 55.65 26.12
N GLN A 43 -13.78 56.85 26.06
CA GLN A 43 -14.54 58.09 25.85
C GLN A 43 -15.31 58.11 24.53
N VAL A 44 -14.72 57.62 23.44
CA VAL A 44 -15.41 57.51 22.13
C VAL A 44 -16.62 56.57 22.24
N ILE A 45 -16.47 55.43 22.91
CA ILE A 45 -17.58 54.47 23.09
C ILE A 45 -18.67 55.04 24.01
N ILE A 46 -18.30 55.73 25.09
CA ILE A 46 -19.26 56.35 26.03
C ILE A 46 -20.08 57.44 25.32
N GLN A 47 -19.45 58.27 24.47
CA GLN A 47 -20.17 59.25 23.65
C GLN A 47 -21.16 58.58 22.69
N GLN A 48 -20.77 57.49 22.02
CA GLN A 48 -21.66 56.72 21.16
C GLN A 48 -22.84 56.10 21.95
N VAL A 49 -22.59 55.59 23.17
CA VAL A 49 -23.63 55.04 24.07
C VAL A 49 -24.60 56.12 24.55
N GLN A 50 -24.10 57.30 24.91
CA GLN A 50 -24.94 58.42 25.36
C GLN A 50 -25.77 59.03 24.23
N ALA A 51 -25.33 58.89 22.97
CA ALA A 51 -26.08 59.34 21.80
C ALA A 51 -27.27 58.43 21.43
N ILE A 52 -27.45 57.27 22.09
CA ILE A 52 -28.57 56.36 21.82
C ILE A 52 -29.88 56.96 22.37
N PRO A 53 -30.91 57.21 21.53
CA PRO A 53 -32.19 57.73 22.00
C PRO A 53 -32.89 56.77 22.96
N GLY A 54 -33.40 57.28 24.08
CA GLY A 54 -34.24 56.53 25.03
C GLY A 54 -33.50 55.53 25.93
N ILE A 55 -32.16 55.47 25.89
CA ILE A 55 -31.40 54.50 26.69
C ILE A 55 -31.46 54.79 28.20
N ILE A 56 -31.69 53.76 29.00
CA ILE A 56 -31.77 53.85 30.46
C ILE A 56 -30.40 54.24 31.03
N GLN A 57 -30.39 55.30 31.83
CA GLN A 57 -29.17 55.92 32.34
C GLN A 57 -28.66 55.27 33.63
N ASP A 58 -29.56 54.88 34.54
CA ASP A 58 -29.22 54.35 35.87
C ASP A 58 -30.25 53.32 36.39
N GLN A 59 -29.94 52.75 37.55
CA GLN A 59 -30.71 51.70 38.22
C GLN A 59 -32.16 52.10 38.58
N ALA A 60 -32.46 53.39 38.73
CA ALA A 60 -33.82 53.84 39.03
C ALA A 60 -34.76 53.63 37.82
N GLY A 61 -34.24 53.89 36.61
CA GLY A 61 -34.99 53.64 35.36
C GLY A 61 -35.30 52.16 35.08
N LEU A 62 -34.63 51.21 35.75
CA LEU A 62 -34.89 49.78 35.60
C LEU A 62 -36.15 49.29 36.34
N GLN A 63 -36.77 50.10 37.21
CA GLN A 63 -37.96 49.68 37.96
C GLN A 63 -39.18 49.39 37.07
N ALA A 64 -39.29 50.11 35.94
CA ALA A 64 -40.35 49.93 34.94
C ALA A 64 -39.87 49.19 33.67
N PHE A 65 -38.76 48.45 33.75
CA PHE A 65 -38.14 47.80 32.59
C PHE A 65 -39.08 46.76 31.93
N PRO A 66 -39.43 46.91 30.64
CA PRO A 66 -40.28 45.95 29.94
C PRO A 66 -39.49 44.68 29.62
N PHE A 67 -39.99 43.53 30.05
CA PHE A 67 -39.39 42.23 29.73
C PHE A 67 -40.01 41.65 28.46
N PRO A 68 -39.24 40.90 27.66
CA PRO A 68 -39.75 40.21 26.49
C PRO A 68 -40.84 39.18 26.86
N PRO A 69 -41.83 38.94 25.99
CA PRO A 69 -42.82 37.90 26.20
C PRO A 69 -42.19 36.49 26.07
N PRO A 70 -42.78 35.45 26.70
CA PRO A 70 -42.28 34.07 26.68
C PRO A 70 -41.95 33.45 25.30
N THR A 71 -42.62 33.93 24.24
CA THR A 71 -42.48 33.46 22.86
C THR A 71 -41.28 34.07 22.14
N THR A 72 -40.49 34.92 22.80
CA THR A 72 -39.32 35.57 22.19
C THR A 72 -38.20 34.54 21.98
N LYS A 73 -37.55 34.59 20.82
CA LYS A 73 -36.34 33.80 20.55
C LYS A 73 -35.19 34.22 21.50
N PRO A 74 -34.14 33.39 21.69
CA PRO A 74 -33.02 33.74 22.54
C PRO A 74 -32.42 35.07 22.13
N ILE A 75 -32.31 35.99 23.08
CA ILE A 75 -31.77 37.32 22.82
C ILE A 75 -30.27 37.17 22.60
N PRO A 76 -29.73 37.63 21.45
CA PRO A 76 -28.32 37.49 21.15
C PRO A 76 -27.48 38.38 22.07
N PHE A 77 -26.20 38.02 22.20
CA PHE A 77 -25.18 38.76 22.97
C PHE A 77 -25.35 38.79 24.51
N ILE A 78 -26.46 38.32 25.08
CA ILE A 78 -26.53 37.96 26.52
C ILE A 78 -26.24 36.47 26.72
N ALA A 79 -26.09 36.04 27.98
CA ALA A 79 -25.80 34.65 28.34
C ALA A 79 -26.81 33.67 27.71
N PRO A 80 -26.38 32.48 27.26
CA PRO A 80 -27.24 31.52 26.56
C PRO A 80 -28.42 31.05 27.44
N PRO A 81 -29.54 30.62 26.84
CA PRO A 81 -30.70 30.12 27.60
C PRO A 81 -30.34 28.92 28.47
N ARG A 82 -30.84 28.92 29.71
CA ARG A 82 -30.82 27.75 30.60
C ARG A 82 -32.09 26.93 30.42
N ASP A 83 -31.96 25.62 30.28
CA ASP A 83 -33.06 24.65 30.15
C ASP A 83 -33.74 24.30 31.50
N ASP A 84 -33.09 24.58 32.63
CA ASP A 84 -33.57 24.26 33.98
C ASP A 84 -34.64 25.21 34.57
N GLY A 85 -35.24 26.07 33.74
CA GLY A 85 -36.24 27.04 34.18
C GLY A 85 -37.56 26.40 34.61
N ILE A 86 -38.17 26.96 35.67
CA ILE A 86 -39.52 26.61 36.11
C ILE A 86 -40.42 27.84 35.98
N ALA A 87 -41.42 27.76 35.12
CA ALA A 87 -42.28 28.87 34.74
C ALA A 87 -43.71 28.70 35.27
N CYS A 88 -44.30 29.78 35.78
CA CYS A 88 -45.70 29.82 36.18
C CYS A 88 -46.64 29.58 34.98
N ASN A 89 -47.81 29.00 35.21
CA ASN A 89 -48.87 28.91 34.18
C ASN A 89 -49.76 30.17 34.13
N ALA A 90 -49.89 30.90 35.24
CA ALA A 90 -50.80 32.03 35.38
C ALA A 90 -50.16 33.40 35.08
N CYS A 91 -48.84 33.54 35.20
CA CYS A 91 -48.13 34.79 34.91
C CYS A 91 -46.73 34.53 34.29
N PRO A 92 -46.03 35.56 33.76
CA PRO A 92 -44.70 35.42 33.15
C PRO A 92 -43.54 35.15 34.12
N TYR A 93 -43.80 34.70 35.36
CA TYR A 93 -42.76 34.48 36.38
C TYR A 93 -41.99 33.18 36.14
N VAL A 94 -40.65 33.27 36.17
CA VAL A 94 -39.73 32.14 35.97
C VAL A 94 -38.67 32.13 37.07
N ILE A 95 -38.36 30.94 37.60
CA ILE A 95 -37.33 30.72 38.63
C ILE A 95 -36.71 29.33 38.51
N GLY A 96 -35.42 29.18 38.80
CA GLY A 96 -34.71 27.89 38.73
C GLY A 96 -34.86 26.98 39.96
N THR A 97 -35.86 27.17 40.84
CA THR A 97 -36.03 26.32 42.04
C THR A 97 -37.49 26.01 42.37
N ILE A 98 -37.76 24.75 42.73
CA ILE A 98 -39.10 24.28 43.09
C ILE A 98 -39.63 24.99 44.35
N GLN A 99 -38.79 25.24 45.34
CA GLN A 99 -39.19 26.00 46.54
C GLN A 99 -39.56 27.45 46.20
N GLY A 100 -38.85 28.06 45.24
CA GLY A 100 -39.15 29.39 44.73
C GLY A 100 -40.51 29.47 44.04
N ILE A 101 -40.80 28.57 43.09
CA ILE A 101 -42.10 28.59 42.38
C ILE A 101 -43.26 28.26 43.32
N GLN A 102 -43.07 27.36 44.30
CA GLN A 102 -44.06 27.08 45.35
C GLN A 102 -44.27 28.24 46.33
N LYS A 103 -43.24 29.06 46.58
CA LYS A 103 -43.38 30.30 47.35
C LYS A 103 -44.19 31.33 46.55
N HIS A 104 -43.79 31.60 45.31
CA HIS A 104 -44.51 32.50 44.40
C HIS A 104 -45.98 32.11 44.23
N HIS A 105 -46.30 30.83 43.98
CA HIS A 105 -47.69 30.38 43.86
C HIS A 105 -48.49 30.51 45.17
N ARG A 106 -47.86 30.37 46.35
CA ARG A 106 -48.51 30.62 47.64
C ARG A 106 -48.85 32.09 47.85
N GLU A 107 -47.92 32.98 47.50
CA GLU A 107 -48.00 34.42 47.77
C GLU A 107 -48.86 35.16 46.74
N GLU A 108 -48.64 34.93 45.45
CA GLU A 108 -49.30 35.66 44.34
C GLU A 108 -50.55 34.97 43.79
N HIS A 109 -50.69 33.65 44.01
CA HIS A 109 -51.75 32.83 43.41
C HIS A 109 -52.53 31.99 44.44
N GLY A 110 -52.33 32.22 45.74
CA GLY A 110 -53.08 31.57 46.83
C GLY A 110 -52.99 30.03 46.88
N TRP A 111 -52.01 29.44 46.19
CA TRP A 111 -51.90 27.98 46.04
C TRP A 111 -51.59 27.31 47.38
N VAL A 112 -52.40 26.32 47.74
CA VAL A 112 -52.17 25.48 48.93
C VAL A 112 -51.64 24.12 48.48
N ASN A 113 -50.51 23.69 49.05
CA ASN A 113 -49.95 22.37 48.79
C ASN A 113 -50.85 21.29 49.40
N ASP A 114 -51.46 20.44 48.56
CA ASP A 114 -52.27 19.29 48.98
C ASP A 114 -51.50 18.27 49.85
N TRP A 115 -50.17 18.30 49.81
CA TRP A 115 -49.31 17.30 50.44
C TRP A 115 -49.05 17.61 51.93
N LYS A 116 -49.97 17.18 52.79
CA LYS A 116 -49.81 17.22 54.26
C LYS A 116 -48.89 16.09 54.76
N LYS A 117 -48.08 16.36 55.79
CA LYS A 117 -47.14 15.39 56.40
C LYS A 117 -47.91 14.17 56.96
N GLY A 118 -47.61 12.98 56.45
CA GLY A 118 -48.15 11.70 56.94
C GLY A 118 -48.66 10.79 55.83
N GLY A 119 -48.04 9.60 55.68
CA GLY A 119 -48.42 8.57 54.71
C GLY A 119 -47.26 8.12 53.83
N ASP A 120 -47.39 6.92 53.26
CA ASP A 120 -46.37 6.23 52.46
C ASP A 120 -45.92 7.06 51.24
N VAL A 121 -44.67 7.53 51.31
CA VAL A 121 -44.06 8.45 50.34
C VAL A 121 -43.82 7.75 49.00
N ALA A 122 -43.47 6.46 49.02
CA ALA A 122 -43.09 5.72 47.81
C ALA A 122 -44.29 5.42 46.90
N LYS A 123 -45.47 5.17 47.47
CA LYS A 123 -46.72 5.02 46.69
C LYS A 123 -47.24 6.34 46.13
N ARG A 124 -47.13 7.44 46.88
CA ARG A 124 -47.62 8.77 46.44
C ARG A 124 -46.71 9.41 45.38
N ALA A 125 -45.41 9.13 45.39
CA ALA A 125 -44.48 9.59 44.36
C ALA A 125 -44.71 8.97 42.96
N LYS A 126 -45.51 7.90 42.85
CA LYS A 126 -45.85 7.23 41.57
C LYS A 126 -47.17 7.72 40.93
N GLN A 127 -47.84 8.70 41.51
CA GLN A 127 -49.04 9.30 40.91
C GLN A 127 -48.65 10.60 40.19
N GLU A 128 -49.00 10.70 38.89
CA GLU A 128 -48.81 11.94 38.13
C GLU A 128 -49.63 13.07 38.77
N ARG A 129 -48.94 14.12 39.22
CA ARG A 129 -49.55 15.24 39.93
C ARG A 129 -49.60 16.46 39.01
N GLN A 130 -50.81 16.93 38.75
CA GLN A 130 -51.07 18.18 38.02
C GLN A 130 -50.60 19.37 38.87
N VAL A 131 -49.42 19.90 38.57
CA VAL A 131 -48.85 21.09 39.22
C VAL A 131 -49.08 22.34 38.37
N PRO A 132 -49.33 23.53 38.97
CA PRO A 132 -49.73 24.73 38.23
C PRO A 132 -48.54 25.50 37.59
N TRP A 133 -47.43 24.83 37.31
CA TRP A 133 -46.22 25.39 36.69
C TRP A 133 -45.56 24.38 35.73
N ARG A 134 -44.79 24.85 34.75
CA ARG A 134 -44.00 24.03 33.82
C ARG A 134 -42.54 23.97 34.24
N THR A 135 -41.92 22.81 34.11
CA THR A 135 -40.48 22.56 34.37
C THR A 135 -39.76 22.25 33.06
N GLY A 136 -38.47 22.56 32.94
CA GLY A 136 -37.70 22.31 31.73
C GLY A 136 -37.86 23.42 30.67
N VAL A 137 -38.03 24.66 31.13
CA VAL A 137 -38.33 25.82 30.28
C VAL A 137 -37.05 26.62 30.03
N TYR A 138 -36.73 26.87 28.76
CA TYR A 138 -35.61 27.73 28.37
C TYR A 138 -35.80 29.16 28.91
N CYS A 139 -34.83 29.67 29.66
CA CYS A 139 -34.90 31.00 30.26
C CYS A 139 -33.58 31.78 30.22
N GLN A 140 -33.69 33.10 30.07
CA GLN A 140 -32.58 34.06 30.03
C GLN A 140 -32.78 35.18 31.04
N ARG A 141 -31.76 36.03 31.21
CA ARG A 141 -31.77 37.18 32.12
C ARG A 141 -30.75 38.24 31.68
N PHE A 142 -31.19 39.51 31.63
CA PHE A 142 -30.33 40.64 31.25
C PHE A 142 -29.24 41.00 32.28
N PHE A 143 -29.52 40.82 33.57
CA PHE A 143 -28.72 41.39 34.66
C PHE A 143 -28.36 40.34 35.73
N PRO A 144 -27.09 40.26 36.19
CA PRO A 144 -26.65 39.21 37.11
C PRO A 144 -27.18 39.34 38.55
N GLY A 145 -27.43 40.58 39.03
CA GLY A 145 -28.03 40.87 40.33
C GLY A 145 -28.17 42.37 40.55
N ARG A 146 -29.41 42.89 40.51
CA ARG A 146 -29.79 44.32 40.66
C ARG A 146 -31.31 44.49 40.47
N ALA A 147 -31.82 45.72 40.41
CA ALA A 147 -33.16 45.97 39.87
C ALA A 147 -33.31 45.31 38.48
N ALA A 148 -34.50 44.80 38.18
CA ALA A 148 -34.78 44.02 36.97
C ALA A 148 -33.95 42.71 36.78
N SER A 149 -33.25 42.16 37.77
CA SER A 149 -32.52 40.88 37.62
C SER A 149 -33.39 39.61 37.73
N ARG A 150 -34.59 39.59 37.13
CA ARG A 150 -35.46 38.40 37.06
C ARG A 150 -35.19 37.57 35.80
N TRP A 151 -35.50 36.28 35.85
CA TRP A 151 -35.49 35.39 34.69
C TRP A 151 -36.77 35.58 33.86
N PHE A 152 -36.66 35.36 32.55
CA PHE A 152 -37.79 35.33 31.62
C PHE A 152 -37.68 34.11 30.70
N GLU A 153 -38.84 33.58 30.30
CA GLU A 153 -38.98 32.44 29.38
C GLU A 153 -38.64 32.88 27.94
N VAL A 154 -37.99 32.01 27.17
CA VAL A 154 -37.69 32.18 25.74
C VAL A 154 -38.04 30.89 25.00
N ASN A 155 -38.22 30.94 23.67
CA ASN A 155 -38.58 29.81 22.82
C ASN A 155 -39.89 29.08 23.19
N ARG A 156 -40.82 29.70 23.94
CA ARG A 156 -42.12 29.06 24.22
C ARG A 156 -42.90 28.87 22.91
N GLY A 157 -42.98 27.62 22.44
CA GLY A 157 -43.63 27.27 21.17
C GLY A 157 -42.73 27.42 19.93
N CYS A 158 -41.41 27.58 20.10
CA CYS A 158 -40.44 27.40 19.02
C CYS A 158 -39.80 26.02 19.17
N GLU A 159 -40.27 25.06 18.37
CA GLU A 159 -39.71 23.70 18.38
C GLU A 159 -38.32 23.66 17.73
N GLU A 160 -37.45 22.89 18.39
CA GLU A 160 -36.22 22.25 17.89
C GLU A 160 -35.17 23.10 17.17
N GLU A 161 -34.12 23.50 17.90
CA GLU A 161 -32.73 23.47 17.39
C GLU A 161 -31.67 23.63 18.50
N GLY A 162 -30.68 22.73 18.53
CA GLY A 162 -29.30 23.06 18.91
C GLY A 162 -28.93 23.35 20.39
N ALA A 163 -29.21 22.46 21.34
CA ALA A 163 -28.66 22.56 22.70
C ALA A 163 -27.30 21.84 22.86
N ARG A 164 -26.19 22.52 22.59
CA ARG A 164 -24.85 22.14 23.10
C ARG A 164 -24.03 23.36 23.52
N VAL A 165 -23.27 23.14 24.60
CA VAL A 165 -22.16 23.94 25.17
C VAL A 165 -22.52 25.16 26.06
N GLN A 166 -21.77 25.25 27.16
CA GLN A 166 -21.54 26.37 28.10
C GLN A 166 -22.52 26.51 29.29
N GLN A 167 -22.14 26.36 30.58
CA GLN A 167 -20.82 26.30 31.25
C GLN A 167 -19.86 27.42 30.80
N GLN A 168 -19.67 28.54 31.49
CA GLN A 168 -19.34 28.76 32.91
C GLN A 168 -19.72 30.23 33.25
N GLY A 169 -19.78 30.74 34.48
CA GLY A 169 -19.05 30.34 35.67
C GLY A 169 -19.38 31.18 36.90
N ALA A 170 -19.50 30.50 38.04
CA ALA A 170 -19.51 31.12 39.37
C ALA A 170 -18.05 31.17 39.89
N ASP A 171 -17.19 31.78 39.07
CA ASP A 171 -15.84 31.30 38.81
C ASP A 171 -14.72 32.18 39.40
N ALA A 172 -14.71 32.35 40.73
CA ALA A 172 -13.59 33.05 41.39
C ALA A 172 -12.95 32.25 42.54
N ARG A 173 -13.62 32.12 43.70
CA ARG A 173 -13.03 31.50 44.90
C ARG A 173 -13.32 30.01 45.06
N SER A 174 -14.50 29.57 44.63
CA SER A 174 -14.67 28.17 44.23
C SER A 174 -13.76 27.81 43.05
N VAL A 175 -13.21 28.77 42.31
CA VAL A 175 -12.37 28.52 41.12
C VAL A 175 -10.88 28.58 41.39
N THR A 176 -10.39 29.06 42.53
CA THR A 176 -9.00 28.73 42.91
C THR A 176 -8.93 27.28 43.37
N ASP A 177 -9.94 26.85 44.14
CA ASP A 177 -10.07 25.48 44.65
C ASP A 177 -10.58 24.49 43.59
N ARG A 178 -11.47 24.92 42.68
CA ARG A 178 -11.81 24.16 41.46
C ARG A 178 -10.78 24.32 40.35
N LYS A 179 -9.93 25.35 40.27
CA LYS A 179 -8.77 25.29 39.35
C LYS A 179 -7.67 24.44 39.94
N ALA A 180 -7.50 24.39 41.26
CA ALA A 180 -6.67 23.38 41.89
C ALA A 180 -7.25 22.00 41.62
N ALA A 181 -8.52 21.73 41.95
CA ALA A 181 -9.15 20.44 41.68
C ALA A 181 -9.38 20.13 40.19
N PHE A 182 -9.49 21.12 39.28
CA PHE A 182 -9.55 20.92 37.82
C PHE A 182 -8.17 20.82 37.21
N LEU A 183 -7.13 21.46 37.75
CA LEU A 183 -5.73 21.17 37.38
C LEU A 183 -5.32 19.83 37.97
N THR A 184 -5.79 19.42 39.14
CA THR A 184 -5.54 18.08 39.69
C THR A 184 -6.43 17.05 39.01
N HIS A 185 -7.63 17.38 38.53
CA HIS A 185 -8.46 16.46 37.73
C HIS A 185 -7.99 16.42 36.28
N MET A 186 -7.53 17.52 35.68
CA MET A 186 -6.86 17.52 34.38
C MET A 186 -5.49 16.87 34.50
N HIS A 187 -4.64 17.21 35.47
CA HIS A 187 -3.40 16.47 35.68
C HIS A 187 -3.68 15.00 36.00
N ARG A 188 -4.75 14.63 36.68
CA ARG A 188 -5.12 13.22 36.91
C ARG A 188 -5.87 12.59 35.73
N GLU A 189 -6.52 13.33 34.84
CA GLU A 189 -7.10 12.84 33.58
C GLU A 189 -6.04 12.77 32.50
N ASP A 190 -5.07 13.67 32.50
CA ASP A 190 -3.88 13.71 31.67
C ASP A 190 -2.86 12.67 32.19
N GLU A 191 -2.78 12.39 33.49
CA GLU A 191 -1.99 11.31 34.09
C GLU A 191 -2.73 9.98 34.00
N GLU A 192 -4.06 9.92 34.13
CA GLU A 192 -4.84 8.71 33.81
C GLU A 192 -4.90 8.46 32.31
N ALA A 193 -4.89 9.48 31.44
CA ALA A 193 -4.83 9.33 29.99
C ALA A 193 -3.40 9.06 29.53
N PHE A 194 -2.38 9.68 30.11
CA PHE A 194 -0.97 9.34 29.87
C PHE A 194 -0.65 7.96 30.42
N GLU A 195 -1.21 7.55 31.57
CA GLU A 195 -1.11 6.16 32.04
C GLU A 195 -1.93 5.21 31.15
N GLN A 196 -3.12 5.57 30.67
CA GLN A 196 -3.90 4.74 29.76
C GLN A 196 -3.23 4.62 28.39
N GLU A 197 -2.65 5.71 27.88
CA GLU A 197 -1.90 5.77 26.64
C GLU A 197 -0.58 5.03 26.78
N ALA A 198 0.17 5.23 27.87
CA ALA A 198 1.35 4.42 28.18
C ALA A 198 0.99 2.95 28.33
N LYS A 199 -0.07 2.59 29.08
CA LYS A 199 -0.55 1.20 29.19
C LYS A 199 -1.07 0.64 27.86
N ALA A 200 -1.54 1.47 26.94
CA ALA A 200 -1.93 1.08 25.58
C ALA A 200 -0.74 0.98 24.61
N ARG A 201 0.37 1.69 24.90
CA ARG A 201 1.66 1.55 24.20
C ARG A 201 2.48 0.38 24.75
N LEU A 202 2.38 0.05 26.03
CA LEU A 202 2.97 -1.16 26.60
C LEU A 202 2.29 -2.40 26.00
N ILE A 203 3.08 -3.36 25.56
CA ILE A 203 2.57 -4.62 25.05
C ILE A 203 1.96 -5.44 26.20
N GLN A 204 0.71 -5.87 26.02
CA GLN A 204 -0.03 -6.74 26.93
C GLN A 204 -0.22 -8.12 26.29
N ASP A 205 -0.14 -9.21 27.07
CA ASP A 205 -0.55 -10.54 26.60
C ASP A 205 -2.09 -10.64 26.68
N GLY A 206 -2.74 -10.80 25.53
CA GLY A 206 -4.20 -10.78 25.43
C GLY A 206 -4.86 -12.01 26.05
N ASP A 207 -6.02 -11.85 26.69
CA ASP A 207 -6.79 -12.98 27.19
C ASP A 207 -7.35 -13.81 26.02
N ASP A 208 -6.82 -15.01 25.82
CA ASP A 208 -7.25 -16.03 24.84
C ASP A 208 -8.77 -16.26 24.83
N LYS A 209 -9.48 -15.95 25.93
CA LYS A 209 -10.94 -16.05 26.03
C LYS A 209 -11.69 -14.98 25.21
N TRP A 210 -11.07 -13.82 24.99
CA TRP A 210 -11.69 -12.67 24.35
C TRP A 210 -10.97 -12.23 23.06
N GLU A 211 -9.66 -12.49 22.94
CA GLU A 211 -8.82 -12.04 21.81
C GLU A 211 -8.06 -13.20 21.11
N ALA A 212 -8.75 -14.32 20.89
CA ALA A 212 -8.19 -15.59 20.38
C ALA A 212 -7.52 -15.54 18.98
N SER A 213 -6.32 -14.99 18.88
CA SER A 213 -5.53 -14.99 17.65
C SER A 213 -4.67 -16.24 17.52
N LYS A 214 -5.10 -17.18 16.67
CA LYS A 214 -4.32 -18.39 16.31
C LYS A 214 -2.89 -18.08 15.85
N TRP A 215 -2.66 -16.91 15.26
CA TRP A 215 -1.32 -16.48 14.86
C TRP A 215 -0.49 -16.04 16.06
N LEU A 216 -1.01 -15.13 16.90
CA LEU A 216 -0.28 -14.61 18.05
C LEU A 216 -0.10 -15.67 19.15
N GLY A 217 -1.05 -16.57 19.36
CA GLY A 217 -0.88 -17.72 20.24
C GLY A 217 0.14 -18.75 19.72
N ARG A 218 0.38 -18.83 18.40
CA ARG A 218 1.48 -19.66 17.85
C ARG A 218 2.82 -18.94 17.93
N THR A 219 2.89 -17.65 17.66
CA THR A 219 4.17 -16.93 17.74
C THR A 219 4.57 -16.72 19.20
N GLY A 220 3.66 -16.26 20.06
CA GLY A 220 3.94 -15.83 21.43
C GLY A 220 4.60 -14.46 21.51
N TRP A 221 4.46 -13.62 20.47
CA TRP A 221 5.05 -12.29 20.46
C TRP A 221 4.57 -11.37 21.58
N PRO A 222 3.25 -11.29 21.90
CA PRO A 222 2.78 -10.41 22.98
C PRO A 222 3.39 -10.81 24.32
N ARG A 223 3.26 -12.09 24.71
CA ARG A 223 3.91 -12.67 25.89
C ARG A 223 5.43 -12.49 25.99
N HIS A 224 6.18 -12.50 24.88
CA HIS A 224 7.63 -12.29 24.91
C HIS A 224 8.02 -10.83 25.19
N LEU A 225 7.25 -9.90 24.60
CA LEU A 225 7.49 -8.46 24.66
C LEU A 225 6.62 -7.76 25.71
N GLU A 226 5.93 -8.54 26.56
CA GLU A 226 5.02 -8.07 27.60
C GLU A 226 5.70 -7.08 28.55
N GLY A 227 5.06 -5.92 28.73
CA GLY A 227 5.53 -4.83 29.58
C GLY A 227 6.52 -3.87 28.93
N ILE A 228 6.88 -4.05 27.65
CA ILE A 228 7.78 -3.13 26.91
C ILE A 228 6.97 -2.17 26.04
N ASP A 229 7.39 -0.91 25.94
CA ASP A 229 6.76 0.11 25.10
C ASP A 229 6.92 -0.19 23.60
N GLN A 230 5.80 -0.17 22.89
CA GLN A 230 5.75 -0.46 21.46
C GLN A 230 6.46 0.61 20.61
N GLY A 231 6.45 1.87 21.03
CA GLY A 231 7.17 2.97 20.39
C GLY A 231 8.67 2.81 20.49
N GLU A 232 9.19 2.43 21.65
CA GLU A 232 10.61 2.11 21.86
C GLU A 232 11.06 0.91 21.02
N LEU A 233 10.26 -0.16 20.97
CA LEU A 233 10.54 -1.31 20.11
C LEU A 233 10.51 -0.97 18.62
N LYS A 234 9.62 -0.07 18.17
CA LYS A 234 9.62 0.48 16.81
C LYS A 234 10.84 1.37 16.56
N ALA A 235 11.32 2.12 17.55
CA ALA A 235 12.53 2.92 17.43
C ALA A 235 13.77 2.05 17.17
N LEU A 236 13.81 0.80 17.66
CA LEU A 236 14.85 -0.18 17.28
C LEU A 236 14.84 -0.50 15.77
N MET A 237 13.68 -0.44 15.12
CA MET A 237 13.48 -0.72 13.69
C MET A 237 13.68 0.50 12.77
N ARG A 238 13.84 1.73 13.31
CA ARG A 238 14.02 2.96 12.53
C ARG A 238 15.18 2.83 11.52
N ALA A 239 15.17 3.59 10.42
CA ALA A 239 16.30 3.64 9.50
C ALA A 239 17.62 3.98 10.24
N ILE A 240 18.77 3.59 9.70
CA ILE A 240 20.06 3.96 10.30
C ILE A 240 20.23 5.47 10.10
N GLY A 241 20.43 6.21 11.18
CA GLY A 241 20.57 7.66 11.17
C GLY A 241 22.01 8.12 10.92
N ASP A 242 22.15 9.40 10.56
CA ASP A 242 23.47 10.05 10.40
C ASP A 242 24.24 10.15 11.73
N ASP A 243 23.52 10.06 12.86
CA ASP A 243 23.99 10.02 14.25
C ASP A 243 24.62 8.68 14.67
N GLU A 244 24.52 7.62 13.85
CA GLU A 244 24.91 6.25 14.23
C GLU A 244 26.10 5.69 13.40
N PRO A 245 27.30 6.31 13.42
CA PRO A 245 28.41 5.97 12.52
C PRO A 245 28.91 4.53 12.66
N GLU A 246 28.88 3.96 13.87
CA GLU A 246 29.23 2.55 14.08
C GLU A 246 28.22 1.61 13.42
N LEU A 247 26.92 1.87 13.57
CA LEU A 247 25.85 1.07 12.95
C LEU A 247 25.86 1.20 11.42
N GLN A 248 26.16 2.38 10.88
CA GLN A 248 26.38 2.57 9.44
C GLN A 248 27.51 1.69 8.93
N GLN A 249 28.66 1.68 9.61
CA GLN A 249 29.82 0.89 9.21
C GLN A 249 29.59 -0.62 9.42
N MET A 250 28.90 -1.03 10.50
CA MET A 250 28.45 -2.41 10.70
C MET A 250 27.54 -2.85 9.54
N TRP A 251 26.59 -2.00 9.13
CA TRP A 251 25.72 -2.30 8.01
C TRP A 251 26.48 -2.33 6.67
N ARG A 252 27.43 -1.42 6.44
CA ARG A 252 28.28 -1.44 5.25
C ARG A 252 29.03 -2.77 5.12
N VAL A 253 29.70 -3.20 6.19
CA VAL A 253 30.41 -4.49 6.22
C VAL A 253 29.44 -5.65 6.03
N PHE A 254 28.30 -5.65 6.73
CA PHE A 254 27.35 -6.74 6.63
C PHE A 254 26.69 -6.82 5.24
N ASN A 255 26.38 -5.68 4.61
CA ASN A 255 25.89 -5.63 3.24
C ASN A 255 26.90 -6.24 2.25
N THR A 256 28.20 -5.91 2.39
CA THR A 256 29.25 -6.54 1.58
C THR A 256 29.28 -8.06 1.77
N VAL A 257 29.26 -8.54 3.03
CA VAL A 257 29.19 -9.99 3.34
C VAL A 257 27.95 -10.65 2.73
N LEU A 258 26.80 -9.97 2.71
CA LEU A 258 25.58 -10.46 2.08
C LEU A 258 25.73 -10.57 0.56
N ASP A 259 26.26 -9.55 -0.11
CA ASP A 259 26.46 -9.52 -1.55
C ASP A 259 27.55 -10.54 -2.00
N GLU A 260 28.61 -10.72 -1.22
CA GLU A 260 29.62 -11.76 -1.43
C GLU A 260 29.06 -13.17 -1.22
N ALA A 261 28.24 -13.38 -0.19
CA ALA A 261 27.56 -14.65 0.03
C ALA A 261 26.58 -14.98 -1.10
N TYR A 262 25.88 -13.98 -1.65
CA TYR A 262 25.05 -14.14 -2.85
C TYR A 262 25.91 -14.57 -4.05
N ALA A 263 26.95 -13.80 -4.37
CA ALA A 263 27.85 -14.05 -5.50
C ALA A 263 28.57 -15.41 -5.40
N ALA A 264 28.98 -15.83 -4.20
CA ALA A 264 29.59 -17.14 -3.97
C ALA A 264 28.67 -18.29 -4.41
N THR A 265 27.36 -18.20 -4.14
CA THR A 265 26.41 -19.24 -4.57
C THR A 265 26.12 -19.22 -6.07
N GLU A 266 26.32 -18.10 -6.77
CA GLU A 266 26.30 -18.08 -8.24
C GLU A 266 27.56 -18.73 -8.83
N ARG A 267 28.71 -18.61 -8.16
CA ARG A 267 29.97 -19.27 -8.53
C ARG A 267 29.99 -20.77 -8.21
N CYS A 268 29.17 -21.27 -7.29
CA CYS A 268 29.03 -22.70 -6.96
C CYS A 268 28.40 -23.58 -8.07
N TYR A 269 28.37 -23.13 -9.33
CA TYR A 269 27.80 -23.90 -10.42
C TYR A 269 28.89 -24.68 -11.19
N PRO A 270 28.93 -26.03 -11.16
CA PRO A 270 28.04 -26.96 -10.44
C PRO A 270 28.77 -27.94 -9.50
N GLY A 271 28.76 -27.63 -8.20
CA GLY A 271 28.78 -28.64 -7.14
C GLY A 271 27.34 -28.95 -6.73
N THR A 272 26.73 -30.01 -7.26
CA THR A 272 25.28 -30.24 -7.07
C THR A 272 24.93 -30.62 -5.63
N ALA A 273 25.78 -31.42 -4.97
CA ALA A 273 25.49 -32.01 -3.66
C ALA A 273 25.33 -30.96 -2.55
N GLU A 274 26.18 -29.94 -2.51
CA GLU A 274 26.14 -28.83 -1.56
C GLU A 274 24.84 -28.04 -1.69
N LEU A 275 24.41 -27.76 -2.92
CA LEU A 275 23.15 -27.06 -3.20
C LEU A 275 21.92 -27.90 -2.83
N PHE A 276 21.99 -29.23 -2.94
CA PHE A 276 20.94 -30.11 -2.41
C PHE A 276 20.92 -30.14 -0.87
N GLU A 277 22.08 -30.18 -0.21
CA GLU A 277 22.12 -30.21 1.26
C GLU A 277 21.69 -28.87 1.86
N ILE A 278 22.15 -27.72 1.35
CA ILE A 278 21.68 -26.40 1.83
C ILE A 278 20.19 -26.14 1.53
N ALA A 279 19.58 -26.88 0.59
CA ALA A 279 18.14 -26.86 0.35
C ALA A 279 17.32 -27.63 1.40
N ARG A 280 17.95 -28.55 2.16
CA ARG A 280 17.32 -29.48 3.11
C ARG A 280 16.46 -28.76 4.14
N LYS A 281 15.34 -29.40 4.52
CA LYS A 281 14.39 -28.89 5.52
C LYS A 281 14.36 -29.74 6.79
N GLU A 282 14.66 -31.03 6.68
CA GLU A 282 14.60 -32.02 7.76
C GLU A 282 15.83 -32.93 7.67
N VAL A 283 16.42 -33.31 8.80
CA VAL A 283 17.64 -34.13 8.87
C VAL A 283 17.41 -35.55 8.32
N SER A 284 16.26 -36.12 8.66
CA SER A 284 15.83 -37.49 8.36
C SER A 284 15.09 -37.62 7.01
N SER A 285 14.76 -36.53 6.33
CA SER A 285 14.13 -36.63 5.01
C SER A 285 15.11 -37.19 3.97
N GLU A 286 14.57 -37.79 2.92
CA GLU A 286 15.31 -38.00 1.68
C GLU A 286 15.95 -36.70 1.19
N THR A 287 17.03 -36.81 0.40
CA THR A 287 17.68 -35.65 -0.21
C THR A 287 16.65 -34.85 -1.01
N PRO A 288 16.60 -33.51 -0.88
CA PRO A 288 15.60 -32.70 -1.58
C PRO A 288 15.59 -32.99 -3.08
N THR A 289 14.41 -33.07 -3.68
CA THR A 289 14.26 -33.30 -5.12
C THR A 289 14.79 -32.14 -5.98
N MET A 290 15.00 -30.96 -5.39
CA MET A 290 15.50 -29.76 -6.06
C MET A 290 16.62 -29.09 -5.26
N PRO A 291 17.68 -28.58 -5.92
CA PRO A 291 18.77 -27.87 -5.27
C PRO A 291 18.37 -26.45 -4.86
N PHE A 292 19.18 -25.82 -4.01
CA PHE A 292 19.00 -24.44 -3.59
C PHE A 292 19.23 -23.47 -4.75
N GLN A 293 18.27 -22.56 -4.95
CA GLN A 293 18.32 -21.57 -6.03
C GLN A 293 19.08 -20.33 -5.57
N GLY A 294 20.37 -20.27 -5.91
CA GLY A 294 21.22 -19.08 -5.69
C GLY A 294 20.67 -17.82 -6.38
N LYS A 295 20.09 -17.92 -7.58
CA LYS A 295 19.62 -16.73 -8.30
C LYS A 295 18.29 -16.15 -7.79
N MET A 296 18.24 -14.83 -7.61
CA MET A 296 17.04 -14.05 -7.28
C MET A 296 16.73 -12.99 -8.34
N GLU A 297 15.52 -12.44 -8.29
CA GLU A 297 15.20 -11.17 -8.97
C GLU A 297 15.82 -10.02 -8.13
N GLU A 298 16.40 -9.02 -8.78
CA GLU A 298 17.15 -7.93 -8.13
C GLU A 298 16.29 -7.19 -7.09
N ASN A 299 15.06 -6.81 -7.48
CA ASN A 299 14.07 -6.19 -6.60
C ASN A 299 13.69 -7.05 -5.38
N ALA A 300 13.91 -8.37 -5.42
CA ALA A 300 13.70 -9.26 -4.28
C ALA A 300 14.94 -9.36 -3.37
N TRP A 301 16.16 -9.22 -3.91
CA TRP A 301 17.39 -9.22 -3.12
C TRP A 301 17.48 -7.99 -2.22
N THR A 302 17.24 -6.80 -2.75
CA THR A 302 17.21 -5.54 -1.97
C THR A 302 16.23 -5.60 -0.80
N LYS A 303 15.02 -6.13 -1.05
CA LYS A 303 13.99 -6.34 0.00
C LYS A 303 14.40 -7.37 1.05
N TYR A 304 15.25 -8.34 0.71
CA TYR A 304 15.75 -9.33 1.66
C TYR A 304 16.89 -8.76 2.49
N LYS A 305 17.82 -8.02 1.88
CA LYS A 305 18.88 -7.27 2.60
C LYS A 305 18.29 -6.28 3.61
N ASP A 306 17.23 -5.56 3.24
CA ASP A 306 16.47 -4.67 4.14
C ASP A 306 16.03 -5.35 5.45
N LYS A 307 15.53 -6.59 5.40
CA LYS A 307 15.13 -7.33 6.61
C LYS A 307 16.32 -7.72 7.50
N TRP A 308 17.50 -7.93 6.93
CA TRP A 308 18.72 -8.15 7.71
C TRP A 308 19.36 -6.86 8.23
N ARG A 309 19.15 -5.72 7.54
CA ARG A 309 19.46 -4.39 8.10
C ARG A 309 18.65 -4.15 9.36
N ILE A 310 17.34 -4.39 9.31
CA ILE A 310 16.44 -4.20 10.48
C ILE A 310 16.86 -5.13 11.63
N LEU A 311 17.17 -6.41 11.35
CA LEU A 311 17.72 -7.32 12.37
C LEU A 311 19.01 -6.78 13.01
N LEU A 312 19.96 -6.30 12.22
CA LEU A 312 21.20 -5.68 12.72
C LEU A 312 20.91 -4.45 13.58
N CYS A 313 20.01 -3.57 13.13
CA CYS A 313 19.60 -2.38 13.87
C CYS A 313 19.04 -2.75 15.25
N ILE A 314 18.17 -3.76 15.32
CA ILE A 314 17.62 -4.28 16.58
C ILE A 314 18.76 -4.83 17.45
N TRP A 315 19.60 -5.73 16.94
CA TRP A 315 20.67 -6.37 17.72
C TRP A 315 21.66 -5.38 18.31
N VAL A 316 21.97 -4.30 17.59
CA VAL A 316 22.92 -3.27 18.06
C VAL A 316 22.25 -2.33 19.05
N ARG A 317 21.09 -1.75 18.70
CA ARG A 317 20.41 -0.76 19.54
C ARG A 317 19.92 -1.34 20.87
N VAL A 318 19.53 -2.62 20.91
CA VAL A 318 19.02 -3.28 22.12
C VAL A 318 20.12 -3.71 23.12
N GLU A 319 21.40 -3.70 22.73
CA GLU A 319 22.51 -3.88 23.69
C GLU A 319 22.91 -2.54 24.37
N PHE A 320 22.32 -1.40 23.97
CA PHE A 320 22.42 -0.14 24.72
C PHE A 320 21.32 0.05 25.78
N TRP A 321 20.34 -0.86 25.82
CA TRP A 321 19.28 -0.87 26.84
C TRP A 321 19.76 -1.60 28.10
N ASP A 322 19.25 -1.19 29.25
CA ASP A 322 19.48 -1.90 30.50
C ASP A 322 18.90 -3.33 30.44
N GLU A 323 19.53 -4.26 31.17
CA GLU A 323 19.22 -5.69 31.06
C GLU A 323 17.82 -6.05 31.60
N GLU A 324 17.20 -5.16 32.38
CA GLU A 324 15.85 -5.31 32.93
C GLU A 324 14.76 -4.87 31.94
N ASP A 325 15.01 -3.82 31.15
CA ASP A 325 14.04 -3.22 30.22
C ASP A 325 14.05 -3.89 28.83
N ARG A 326 15.16 -4.52 28.45
CA ARG A 326 15.27 -5.18 27.15
C ARG A 326 14.48 -6.50 27.06
N PRO A 327 14.03 -6.89 25.85
CA PRO A 327 13.44 -8.20 25.61
C PRO A 327 14.31 -9.34 26.14
N LYS A 328 13.68 -10.37 26.72
CA LYS A 328 14.31 -11.42 27.55
C LYS A 328 15.15 -12.46 26.78
N TYR A 329 15.85 -12.04 25.73
CA TYR A 329 16.81 -12.89 25.01
C TYR A 329 18.11 -13.09 25.82
N ARG A 330 18.91 -14.10 25.47
CA ARG A 330 20.21 -14.32 26.10
C ARG A 330 21.21 -14.90 25.12
N MET A 331 22.18 -14.09 24.69
CA MET A 331 23.33 -14.57 23.91
C MET A 331 24.07 -15.67 24.68
N THR A 332 24.49 -16.73 23.97
CA THR A 332 25.46 -17.69 24.52
C THR A 332 26.84 -17.03 24.68
N ILE A 333 27.74 -17.66 25.43
CA ILE A 333 29.12 -17.17 25.60
C ILE A 333 29.84 -17.03 24.24
N GLY A 334 29.57 -17.93 23.28
CA GLY A 334 30.11 -17.85 21.91
C GLY A 334 29.52 -16.68 21.12
N GLN A 335 28.20 -16.49 21.20
CA GLN A 335 27.48 -15.40 20.54
C GLN A 335 27.93 -14.03 21.04
N ARG A 336 28.03 -13.84 22.37
CA ARG A 336 28.51 -12.60 22.98
C ARG A 336 29.95 -12.27 22.57
N LYS A 337 30.85 -13.26 22.62
CA LYS A 337 32.25 -13.09 22.15
C LYS A 337 32.33 -12.70 20.68
N ALA A 338 31.50 -13.29 19.81
CA ALA A 338 31.51 -12.96 18.38
C ALA A 338 30.95 -11.55 18.11
N PHE A 339 29.88 -11.15 18.80
CA PHE A 339 29.32 -9.80 18.72
C PHE A 339 30.30 -8.73 19.24
N GLU A 340 30.92 -8.95 20.40
CA GLU A 340 31.95 -8.06 20.96
C GLU A 340 33.18 -7.96 20.05
N LEU A 341 33.59 -9.06 19.40
CA LEU A 341 34.72 -9.07 18.46
C LEU A 341 34.44 -8.20 17.24
N PHE A 342 33.25 -8.35 16.62
CA PHE A 342 32.86 -7.55 15.46
C PHE A 342 32.67 -6.07 15.84
N SER A 343 31.98 -5.79 16.94
CA SER A 343 31.74 -4.41 17.41
C SER A 343 33.05 -3.69 17.74
N ARG A 344 34.00 -4.37 18.41
CA ARG A 344 35.34 -3.83 18.67
C ARG A 344 36.13 -3.59 17.38
N ALA A 345 36.07 -4.51 16.42
CA ALA A 345 36.74 -4.34 15.14
C ALA A 345 36.25 -3.09 14.40
N ILE A 346 34.93 -2.83 14.43
CA ILE A 346 34.32 -1.63 13.86
C ILE A 346 34.76 -0.38 14.62
N HIS A 347 34.65 -0.38 15.95
CA HIS A 347 35.05 0.76 16.80
C HIS A 347 36.54 1.13 16.62
N GLU A 348 37.45 0.15 16.68
CA GLU A 348 38.89 0.38 16.48
C GLU A 348 39.22 0.85 15.05
N THR A 349 38.44 0.45 14.05
CA THR A 349 38.59 0.89 12.65
C THR A 349 38.11 2.34 12.46
N ILE A 350 36.99 2.73 13.07
CA ILE A 350 36.43 4.09 12.97
C ILE A 350 37.27 5.10 13.75
N THR A 351 37.67 4.75 14.97
CA THR A 351 38.46 5.63 15.84
C THR A 351 39.93 5.74 15.45
N GLY A 352 40.41 4.89 14.54
CA GLY A 352 41.82 4.79 14.19
C GLY A 352 42.69 4.19 15.30
N ALA A 353 42.10 3.55 16.32
CA ALA A 353 42.81 2.96 17.45
C ALA A 353 43.66 1.74 17.05
N ASP A 354 43.37 1.10 15.90
CA ASP A 354 44.16 -0.02 15.38
C ASP A 354 45.43 0.43 14.64
N LEU A 355 46.35 1.06 15.39
CA LEU A 355 47.63 1.58 14.91
C LEU A 355 48.57 0.52 14.29
N VAL A 356 48.24 -0.77 14.44
CA VAL A 356 49.03 -1.92 13.98
C VAL A 356 48.39 -2.60 12.76
N GLY A 357 47.20 -2.18 12.31
CA GLY A 357 46.51 -2.76 11.15
C GLY A 357 46.09 -4.22 11.35
N ARG A 358 45.69 -4.58 12.58
CA ARG A 358 45.20 -5.92 12.94
C ARG A 358 43.86 -6.24 12.27
N TRP A 359 43.05 -5.23 11.98
CA TRP A 359 41.74 -5.33 11.35
C TRP A 359 41.81 -5.05 9.85
N THR A 360 42.25 -6.05 9.09
CA THR A 360 42.06 -6.04 7.63
C THR A 360 40.58 -6.10 7.29
N GLU A 361 40.18 -5.52 6.16
CA GLU A 361 38.78 -5.54 5.69
C GLU A 361 38.20 -6.96 5.61
N ASP A 362 39.04 -7.94 5.25
CA ASP A 362 38.70 -9.36 5.27
C ASP A 362 38.41 -9.89 6.68
N ARG A 363 39.28 -9.58 7.65
CA ARG A 363 39.09 -9.99 9.05
C ARG A 363 37.82 -9.39 9.67
N VAL A 364 37.51 -8.13 9.36
CA VAL A 364 36.28 -7.47 9.81
C VAL A 364 35.05 -8.17 9.20
N ARG A 365 35.05 -8.40 7.88
CA ARG A 365 33.99 -9.17 7.19
C ARG A 365 33.83 -10.59 7.75
N ARG A 366 34.93 -11.30 8.02
CA ARG A 366 34.93 -12.64 8.63
C ARG A 366 34.29 -12.63 10.01
N SER A 367 34.63 -11.66 10.86
CA SER A 367 34.02 -11.52 12.20
C SER A 367 32.51 -11.23 12.14
N CYS A 368 32.06 -10.42 11.16
CA CYS A 368 30.64 -10.18 10.91
C CYS A 368 29.90 -11.47 10.51
N LEU A 369 30.46 -12.23 9.57
CA LEU A 369 29.89 -13.50 9.11
C LEU A 369 29.80 -14.52 10.25
N ASP A 370 30.89 -14.67 11.01
CA ASP A 370 30.95 -15.64 12.10
C ASP A 370 30.00 -15.27 13.26
N MET A 371 29.82 -13.99 13.57
CA MET A 371 28.78 -13.51 14.50
C MET A 371 27.37 -13.94 14.04
N VAL A 372 27.02 -13.72 12.78
CA VAL A 372 25.69 -14.07 12.26
C VAL A 372 25.46 -15.58 12.23
N ILE A 373 26.49 -16.37 11.89
CA ILE A 373 26.38 -17.84 11.98
C ILE A 373 26.26 -18.32 13.44
N GLN A 374 27.00 -17.72 14.38
CA GLN A 374 26.84 -18.01 15.81
C GLN A 374 25.42 -17.71 16.29
N PHE A 375 24.78 -16.63 15.81
CA PHE A 375 23.38 -16.32 16.15
C PHE A 375 22.38 -17.36 15.60
N LEU A 376 22.66 -17.98 14.45
CA LEU A 376 21.87 -19.07 13.87
C LEU A 376 22.09 -20.41 14.61
N ASP A 377 23.32 -20.70 15.02
CA ASP A 377 23.69 -21.88 15.83
C ASP A 377 23.36 -21.68 17.32
N HIS A 378 22.07 -21.49 17.61
CA HIS A 378 21.52 -21.43 18.97
C HIS A 378 20.67 -22.70 19.21
N ARG A 379 20.82 -23.34 20.38
CA ARG A 379 20.03 -24.52 20.77
C ARG A 379 19.13 -24.20 21.97
N PHE A 380 17.83 -24.48 21.86
CA PHE A 380 16.83 -24.10 22.88
C PHE A 380 16.77 -25.06 24.08
N ARG A 381 17.86 -25.13 24.84
CA ARG A 381 18.03 -26.08 25.96
C ARG A 381 16.99 -25.97 27.07
N ASN A 382 16.38 -24.79 27.22
CA ASN A 382 15.51 -24.45 28.34
C ASN A 382 14.01 -24.39 27.95
N GLY A 383 13.63 -24.89 26.76
CA GLY A 383 12.26 -24.83 26.24
C GLY A 383 11.82 -23.44 25.73
N ASP A 384 12.38 -22.37 26.28
CA ASP A 384 12.22 -21.01 25.81
C ASP A 384 13.07 -20.74 24.55
N HIS A 385 12.38 -20.44 23.44
CA HIS A 385 12.98 -20.13 22.15
C HIS A 385 13.34 -18.65 21.98
N TYR A 386 12.76 -17.77 22.80
CA TYR A 386 13.02 -16.33 22.75
C TYR A 386 14.38 -15.93 23.34
N ARG A 387 15.05 -16.85 24.04
CA ARG A 387 16.48 -16.74 24.36
C ARG A 387 17.38 -16.54 23.14
N SER A 388 16.97 -16.97 21.95
CA SER A 388 17.72 -16.62 20.74
C SER A 388 17.45 -15.17 20.32
N ILE A 389 18.53 -14.39 20.20
CA ILE A 389 18.48 -13.00 19.72
C ILE A 389 17.82 -12.86 18.35
N ILE A 390 17.96 -13.85 17.45
CA ILE A 390 17.27 -13.84 16.14
C ILE A 390 15.75 -13.96 16.33
N ILE A 391 15.30 -14.84 17.23
CA ILE A 391 13.88 -15.08 17.46
C ILE A 391 13.23 -13.91 18.20
N SER A 392 13.93 -13.32 19.16
CA SER A 392 13.53 -12.07 19.83
C SER A 392 13.42 -10.90 18.86
N ALA A 393 14.43 -10.66 18.02
CA ALA A 393 14.38 -9.60 17.01
C ALA A 393 13.27 -9.84 15.96
N LEU A 394 12.99 -11.10 15.62
CA LEU A 394 11.85 -11.48 14.77
C LEU A 394 10.48 -11.37 15.45
N ALA A 395 10.41 -11.17 16.78
CA ALA A 395 9.18 -10.76 17.45
C ALA A 395 8.94 -9.26 17.30
N ILE A 396 9.98 -8.45 17.52
CA ILE A 396 9.93 -6.99 17.38
C ILE A 396 9.51 -6.61 15.97
N MET A 397 10.13 -7.22 14.96
CA MET A 397 9.75 -7.03 13.55
C MET A 397 8.30 -7.44 13.22
N GLY A 398 7.60 -8.15 14.11
CA GLY A 398 6.19 -8.50 14.00
C GLY A 398 5.23 -7.34 14.30
N LEU A 399 5.71 -6.21 14.81
CA LEU A 399 4.94 -4.98 14.96
C LEU A 399 4.70 -4.34 13.58
N ALA A 400 3.49 -3.82 13.33
CA ALA A 400 3.21 -3.09 12.10
C ALA A 400 3.72 -1.64 12.19
N ASP A 401 4.25 -1.10 11.09
CA ASP A 401 4.50 0.33 10.99
C ASP A 401 3.16 1.08 10.93
N GLY A 402 2.93 1.98 11.89
CA GLY A 402 1.82 2.93 11.83
C GLY A 402 2.05 3.87 10.65
N GLY A 403 1.13 3.87 9.68
CA GLY A 403 1.32 4.57 8.40
C GLY A 403 1.23 6.09 8.53
N GLY A 404 2.35 6.74 8.88
CA GLY A 404 2.55 8.19 8.83
C GLY A 404 1.82 9.03 9.88
N ASP A 405 0.72 8.52 10.44
CA ASP A 405 -0.05 9.16 11.50
C ASP A 405 0.42 8.63 12.87
N MET A 406 1.07 9.50 13.65
CA MET A 406 1.81 9.13 14.87
C MET A 406 0.90 8.74 16.05
N ASP A 407 -0.40 9.04 15.96
CA ASP A 407 -1.44 8.80 16.99
C ASP A 407 -2.15 7.43 16.88
N MET A 408 -1.93 6.64 15.81
CA MET A 408 -2.59 5.34 15.65
C MET A 408 -1.74 4.20 16.23
N VAL A 409 -2.22 3.61 17.34
CA VAL A 409 -1.67 2.37 17.91
C VAL A 409 -1.73 1.27 16.86
N SER A 410 -0.60 0.94 16.26
CA SER A 410 -0.54 -0.07 15.20
C SER A 410 -0.61 -1.48 15.78
N GLY A 411 -1.33 -2.38 15.10
CA GLY A 411 -1.45 -3.77 15.55
C GLY A 411 -0.21 -4.63 15.24
N TRP A 412 -0.33 -5.92 15.57
CA TRP A 412 0.60 -6.95 15.09
C TRP A 412 0.40 -7.26 13.61
N LEU A 413 1.48 -7.53 12.89
CA LEU A 413 1.44 -7.98 11.50
C LEU A 413 0.77 -9.35 11.38
N THR A 414 -0.11 -9.49 10.38
CA THR A 414 -0.84 -10.74 10.15
C THR A 414 0.10 -11.85 9.65
N ALA A 415 -0.36 -13.10 9.74
CA ALA A 415 0.33 -14.24 9.14
C ALA A 415 0.57 -14.07 7.62
N MET A 416 -0.29 -13.32 6.91
CA MET A 416 -0.15 -13.08 5.47
C MET A 416 1.01 -12.14 5.16
N ASP A 417 1.16 -11.09 5.97
CA ASP A 417 2.13 -10.01 5.76
C ASP A 417 3.51 -10.36 6.34
N TYR A 418 3.55 -11.19 7.40
CA TYR A 418 4.80 -11.53 8.08
C TYR A 418 5.51 -12.81 7.58
N THR A 419 4.79 -13.77 6.98
CA THR A 419 5.43 -14.97 6.41
C THR A 419 6.47 -14.70 5.29
N PRO A 420 6.42 -13.60 4.53
CA PRO A 420 7.53 -13.12 3.70
C PRO A 420 8.82 -12.85 4.49
N THR A 421 8.76 -12.23 5.67
CA THR A 421 9.95 -11.92 6.51
C THR A 421 10.69 -13.20 6.90
N TYR A 422 9.98 -14.21 7.41
CA TYR A 422 10.57 -15.53 7.66
C TYR A 422 11.13 -16.18 6.39
N SER A 423 10.51 -15.95 5.22
CA SER A 423 11.02 -16.46 3.94
C SER A 423 12.36 -15.83 3.55
N ALA A 424 12.52 -14.52 3.82
CA ALA A 424 13.75 -13.78 3.58
C ALA A 424 14.88 -14.25 4.49
N VAL A 425 14.63 -14.38 5.80
CA VAL A 425 15.61 -14.87 6.77
C VAL A 425 16.07 -16.29 6.44
N ILE A 426 15.15 -17.23 6.19
CA ILE A 426 15.51 -18.60 5.78
C ILE A 426 16.42 -18.59 4.55
N LYS A 427 16.14 -17.75 3.55
CA LYS A 427 16.88 -17.78 2.30
C LYS A 427 18.27 -17.14 2.45
N VAL A 428 18.37 -15.97 3.08
CA VAL A 428 19.65 -15.28 3.34
C VAL A 428 20.57 -16.12 4.23
N ALA A 429 20.04 -16.70 5.32
CA ALA A 429 20.82 -17.57 6.21
C ALA A 429 21.45 -18.77 5.46
N ARG A 430 20.80 -19.29 4.41
CA ARG A 430 21.37 -20.34 3.55
C ARG A 430 22.53 -19.86 2.69
N TYR A 431 22.49 -18.65 2.13
CA TYR A 431 23.65 -18.06 1.45
C TYR A 431 24.82 -17.91 2.43
N LEU A 432 24.57 -17.33 3.61
CA LEU A 432 25.60 -17.10 4.63
C LEU A 432 26.26 -18.40 5.12
N VAL A 433 25.48 -19.46 5.38
CA VAL A 433 26.01 -20.76 5.82
C VAL A 433 26.84 -21.43 4.72
N LEU A 434 26.41 -21.38 3.46
CA LEU A 434 27.18 -21.91 2.35
C LEU A 434 28.47 -21.10 2.14
N TYR A 435 28.40 -19.78 2.16
CA TYR A 435 29.56 -18.90 2.04
C TYR A 435 30.59 -19.12 3.16
N GLN A 436 30.15 -19.18 4.43
CA GLN A 436 31.04 -19.49 5.55
C GLN A 436 31.68 -20.89 5.41
N SER A 437 30.97 -21.86 4.83
CA SER A 437 31.51 -23.21 4.57
C SER A 437 32.56 -23.22 3.47
N ILE A 438 32.40 -22.41 2.43
CA ILE A 438 33.39 -22.22 1.36
C ILE A 438 34.66 -21.61 1.96
N LEU A 439 34.53 -20.52 2.73
CA LEU A 439 35.66 -19.90 3.43
C LEU A 439 36.32 -20.88 4.41
N GLU A 440 35.56 -21.67 5.18
CA GLU A 440 36.12 -22.69 6.07
C GLU A 440 36.95 -23.76 5.32
N ARG A 441 36.55 -24.17 4.10
CA ARG A 441 37.39 -25.04 3.25
C ARG A 441 38.63 -24.30 2.75
N SER A 442 38.50 -23.08 2.23
CA SER A 442 39.63 -22.28 1.76
C SER A 442 40.66 -22.04 2.87
N ASP A 443 40.21 -21.76 4.10
CA ASP A 443 41.07 -21.63 5.28
C ASP A 443 41.77 -22.94 5.68
N GLN A 444 41.15 -24.10 5.42
CA GLN A 444 41.79 -25.40 5.62
C GLN A 444 42.86 -25.67 4.54
N VAL A 445 42.52 -25.50 3.26
CA VAL A 445 43.44 -25.69 2.13
C VAL A 445 44.65 -24.76 2.27
N GLY A 446 44.43 -23.46 2.51
CA GLY A 446 45.51 -22.48 2.66
C GLY A 446 46.44 -22.74 3.86
N ARG A 447 45.95 -23.37 4.93
CA ARG A 447 46.81 -23.84 6.04
C ARG A 447 47.61 -25.08 5.69
N LEU A 448 47.05 -26.00 4.93
CA LEU A 448 47.75 -27.20 4.48
C LEU A 448 48.82 -26.86 3.42
N GLN A 449 48.53 -25.92 2.50
CA GLN A 449 49.48 -25.39 1.51
C GLN A 449 50.75 -24.78 2.10
N GLN A 450 50.78 -24.43 3.40
CA GLN A 450 52.01 -23.99 4.07
C GLN A 450 53.04 -25.12 4.26
N VAL A 451 52.63 -26.39 4.15
CA VAL A 451 53.46 -27.57 4.47
C VAL A 451 53.40 -28.69 3.42
N MET A 452 52.59 -28.56 2.36
CA MET A 452 52.48 -29.54 1.26
C MET A 452 52.02 -28.86 -0.05
N SER A 453 51.95 -29.61 -1.16
CA SER A 453 51.52 -29.05 -2.45
C SER A 453 50.04 -28.61 -2.45
N GLU A 454 49.66 -27.82 -3.44
CA GLU A 454 48.26 -27.39 -3.63
C GLU A 454 47.30 -28.58 -3.83
N GLU A 455 47.69 -29.56 -4.65
CA GLU A 455 46.89 -30.78 -4.88
C GLU A 455 46.78 -31.63 -3.61
N GLU A 456 47.89 -31.86 -2.89
CA GLU A 456 47.88 -32.61 -1.63
C GLU A 456 47.07 -31.92 -0.52
N ALA A 457 47.06 -30.58 -0.52
CA ALA A 457 46.28 -29.77 0.40
C ALA A 457 44.78 -29.84 0.12
N ASP A 458 44.37 -29.80 -1.16
CA ASP A 458 42.95 -29.92 -1.54
C ASP A 458 42.40 -31.33 -1.26
N GLU A 459 43.19 -32.39 -1.55
CA GLU A 459 42.82 -33.78 -1.24
C GLU A 459 42.68 -34.04 0.28
N LYS A 460 43.57 -33.48 1.10
CA LYS A 460 43.54 -33.68 2.58
C LYS A 460 42.55 -32.74 3.29
N ALA A 461 42.17 -31.61 2.69
CA ALA A 461 41.18 -30.70 3.26
C ALA A 461 39.77 -31.33 3.30
N GLU A 462 38.98 -31.01 4.32
CA GLU A 462 37.63 -31.58 4.46
C GLU A 462 36.72 -31.14 3.30
N GLY A 463 36.16 -32.12 2.58
CA GLY A 463 35.29 -31.86 1.42
C GLY A 463 34.11 -30.95 1.76
N LEU A 464 33.85 -29.95 0.90
CA LEU A 464 32.87 -28.88 1.15
C LEU A 464 31.49 -29.41 1.58
N PHE A 465 30.99 -30.46 0.91
CA PHE A 465 29.77 -31.16 1.29
C PHE A 465 29.70 -31.57 2.76
N ARG A 466 30.81 -32.04 3.37
CA ARG A 466 30.84 -32.44 4.79
C ARG A 466 30.68 -31.23 5.71
N ILE A 467 31.39 -30.13 5.41
CA ILE A 467 31.28 -28.86 6.15
C ILE A 467 29.85 -28.32 6.07
N VAL A 468 29.29 -28.23 4.86
CA VAL A 468 27.90 -27.78 4.62
C VAL A 468 26.91 -28.69 5.36
N ARG A 469 27.05 -30.01 5.23
CA ARG A 469 26.18 -31.00 5.90
C ARG A 469 26.21 -30.90 7.41
N ARG A 470 27.39 -30.65 8.01
CA ARG A 470 27.58 -30.45 9.45
C ARG A 470 26.76 -29.25 9.95
N LYS A 471 26.91 -28.09 9.32
CA LYS A 471 26.18 -26.86 9.68
C LYS A 471 24.68 -26.98 9.39
N VAL A 472 24.31 -27.53 8.22
CA VAL A 472 22.92 -27.68 7.80
C VAL A 472 22.12 -28.51 8.80
N ARG A 473 22.62 -29.70 9.15
CA ARG A 473 21.95 -30.62 10.08
C ARG A 473 22.06 -30.16 11.53
N GLY A 474 23.13 -29.43 11.87
CA GLY A 474 23.34 -28.87 13.20
C GLY A 474 22.30 -27.79 13.54
N PHE A 475 22.01 -26.87 12.63
CA PHE A 475 21.14 -25.72 12.97
C PHE A 475 20.25 -25.15 11.87
N MET A 476 20.29 -25.59 10.60
CA MET A 476 19.47 -25.01 9.50
C MET A 476 18.20 -25.79 9.15
N THR A 477 18.02 -26.99 9.68
CA THR A 477 16.85 -27.85 9.46
C THR A 477 15.87 -27.80 10.64
N ARG A 478 14.69 -28.38 10.44
CA ARG A 478 13.87 -28.88 11.55
C ARG A 478 14.65 -29.91 12.36
N THR A 479 14.32 -30.00 13.65
CA THR A 479 14.89 -30.97 14.59
C THR A 479 14.71 -32.40 14.06
N SER A 480 15.73 -33.24 14.17
CA SER A 480 15.59 -34.69 13.94
C SER A 480 14.72 -35.33 15.01
N GLY A 481 14.22 -36.54 14.75
CA GLY A 481 13.60 -37.39 15.77
C GLY A 481 14.62 -38.15 16.61
N GLU A 482 15.87 -37.69 16.67
CA GLU A 482 16.96 -38.29 17.43
C GLU A 482 16.92 -37.79 18.89
N GLU A 483 17.34 -38.61 19.84
CA GLU A 483 17.13 -38.36 21.28
C GLU A 483 17.87 -37.10 21.78
N ASP A 484 19.07 -36.83 21.26
CA ASP A 484 19.90 -35.66 21.59
C ASP A 484 19.57 -34.40 20.74
N ALA A 485 18.50 -34.42 19.94
CA ALA A 485 18.22 -33.36 18.96
C ALA A 485 17.56 -32.13 19.60
N GLU A 486 18.37 -31.11 19.93
CA GLU A 486 17.88 -29.83 20.45
C GLU A 486 17.30 -28.94 19.32
N PRO A 487 16.12 -28.30 19.49
CA PRO A 487 15.57 -27.39 18.48
C PRO A 487 16.34 -26.06 18.40
N THR A 488 16.37 -25.48 17.19
CA THR A 488 17.14 -24.26 16.85
C THR A 488 16.25 -23.14 16.26
N PRO A 489 16.76 -21.91 16.10
CA PRO A 489 16.06 -20.81 15.42
C PRO A 489 15.43 -21.20 14.10
N MET A 490 16.16 -21.92 13.24
CA MET A 490 15.62 -22.32 11.93
C MET A 490 14.51 -23.36 12.03
N ASN A 491 14.58 -24.31 12.97
CA ASN A 491 13.45 -25.21 13.25
C ASN A 491 12.19 -24.39 13.60
N TRP A 492 12.30 -23.44 14.52
CA TRP A 492 11.16 -22.59 14.91
C TRP A 492 10.67 -21.72 13.75
N ILE A 493 11.57 -21.01 13.05
CA ILE A 493 11.24 -20.12 11.92
C ILE A 493 10.53 -20.91 10.80
N ILE A 494 11.04 -22.08 10.42
CA ILE A 494 10.42 -22.94 9.40
C ILE A 494 9.03 -23.39 9.85
N ASN A 495 8.87 -23.80 11.11
CA ASN A 495 7.59 -24.29 11.64
C ASN A 495 6.54 -23.18 11.77
N THR A 496 6.91 -22.02 12.33
CA THR A 496 6.06 -20.83 12.44
C THR A 496 5.66 -20.31 11.05
N ARG A 497 6.59 -20.28 10.10
CA ARG A 497 6.31 -19.91 8.70
C ARG A 497 5.33 -20.89 8.03
N THR A 498 5.52 -22.20 8.18
CA THR A 498 4.59 -23.21 7.63
C THR A 498 3.20 -23.05 8.25
N TYR A 499 3.12 -22.76 9.56
CA TYR A 499 1.85 -22.49 10.24
C TYR A 499 1.14 -21.25 9.69
N GLY A 500 1.86 -20.13 9.52
CA GLY A 500 1.30 -18.89 8.95
C GLY A 500 0.88 -19.04 7.49
N LEU A 501 1.64 -19.80 6.68
CA LEU A 501 1.24 -20.13 5.31
C LEU A 501 -0.05 -20.98 5.29
N ARG A 502 -0.22 -21.92 6.23
CA ARG A 502 -1.48 -22.66 6.36
C ARG A 502 -2.64 -21.74 6.71
N ILE A 503 -2.48 -20.79 7.65
CA ILE A 503 -3.49 -19.75 7.91
C ILE A 503 -3.84 -19.02 6.61
N ARG A 504 -2.84 -18.53 5.87
CA ARG A 504 -3.04 -17.84 4.58
C ARG A 504 -3.80 -18.64 3.53
N TYR A 505 -3.64 -19.97 3.49
CA TYR A 505 -4.35 -20.83 2.53
C TYR A 505 -5.72 -21.33 3.03
N THR A 506 -6.02 -21.20 4.33
CA THR A 506 -7.28 -21.71 4.93
C THR A 506 -8.22 -20.60 5.43
N THR A 507 -7.73 -19.36 5.53
CA THR A 507 -8.53 -18.19 5.90
C THR A 507 -9.05 -17.54 4.62
N PRO A 508 -10.36 -17.33 4.45
CA PRO A 508 -10.89 -16.45 3.41
C PRO A 508 -10.23 -15.07 3.55
N GLY A 509 -9.71 -14.51 2.45
CA GLY A 509 -9.05 -13.20 2.50
C GLY A 509 -10.02 -12.12 2.98
N SER A 510 -9.52 -11.18 3.79
CA SER A 510 -10.33 -10.02 4.20
C SER A 510 -10.78 -9.24 2.98
N GLU A 511 -11.94 -8.57 3.09
CA GLU A 511 -12.63 -7.81 2.04
C GLU A 511 -11.75 -6.73 1.38
N THR A 512 -10.88 -7.15 0.48
CA THR A 512 -10.14 -6.24 -0.40
C THR A 512 -11.00 -5.87 -1.61
N ILE A 513 -12.00 -6.68 -1.94
CA ILE A 513 -12.93 -6.47 -3.05
C ILE A 513 -14.35 -6.75 -2.54
N ASP A 514 -15.19 -5.72 -2.46
CA ASP A 514 -16.63 -5.81 -2.17
C ASP A 514 -17.41 -5.73 -3.50
N TRP A 515 -18.48 -6.52 -3.61
CA TRP A 515 -19.33 -6.62 -4.80
C TRP A 515 -20.75 -6.16 -4.46
N ARG A 516 -21.18 -5.05 -5.07
CA ARG A 516 -22.53 -4.49 -4.88
C ARG A 516 -23.27 -4.44 -6.20
N GLY A 517 -23.94 -5.53 -6.55
CA GLY A 517 -24.66 -5.66 -7.82
C GLY A 517 -23.71 -5.62 -9.02
N ASP A 518 -23.76 -4.55 -9.81
CA ASP A 518 -22.89 -4.32 -10.96
C ASP A 518 -21.56 -3.59 -10.61
N GLN A 519 -21.35 -3.22 -9.35
CA GLN A 519 -20.19 -2.46 -8.89
C GLN A 519 -19.16 -3.32 -8.15
N ILE A 520 -17.89 -3.14 -8.54
CA ILE A 520 -16.71 -3.60 -7.83
C ILE A 520 -16.18 -2.43 -6.99
N ILE A 521 -15.92 -2.70 -5.71
CA ILE A 521 -15.34 -1.73 -4.76
C ILE A 521 -13.98 -2.26 -4.29
N HIS A 522 -12.92 -1.51 -4.56
CA HIS A 522 -11.55 -1.82 -4.10
C HIS A 522 -10.95 -0.58 -3.41
N GLY A 523 -10.91 -0.60 -2.08
CA GLY A 523 -10.50 0.56 -1.28
C GLY A 523 -11.38 1.79 -1.54
N ARG A 524 -10.81 2.85 -2.10
CA ARG A 524 -11.55 4.08 -2.48
C ARG A 524 -12.14 4.02 -3.89
N ILE A 525 -11.73 3.05 -4.72
CA ILE A 525 -12.14 2.93 -6.12
C ILE A 525 -13.48 2.18 -6.18
N ARG A 526 -14.43 2.72 -6.96
CA ARG A 526 -15.72 2.09 -7.26
C ARG A 526 -15.91 2.14 -8.77
N ILE A 527 -16.10 1.00 -9.41
CA ILE A 527 -16.24 0.87 -10.87
C ILE A 527 -17.40 -0.07 -11.18
N ARG A 528 -18.24 0.29 -12.14
CA ARG A 528 -19.29 -0.57 -12.70
C ARG A 528 -18.72 -1.48 -13.77
N MET A 529 -19.27 -2.68 -13.89
CA MET A 529 -18.88 -3.62 -14.97
C MET A 529 -19.07 -3.04 -16.38
N GLY A 530 -20.03 -2.13 -16.59
CA GLY A 530 -20.21 -1.41 -17.85
C GLY A 530 -19.04 -0.49 -18.20
N GLU A 531 -18.51 0.25 -17.21
CA GLU A 531 -17.40 1.19 -17.40
C GLU A 531 -16.11 0.45 -17.81
N ILE A 532 -15.90 -0.77 -17.30
CA ILE A 532 -14.79 -1.64 -17.72
C ILE A 532 -14.96 -2.08 -19.18
N ALA A 533 -16.18 -2.44 -19.59
CA ALA A 533 -16.46 -2.81 -20.98
C ALA A 533 -16.25 -1.64 -21.94
N ASP A 534 -16.75 -0.45 -21.59
CA ASP A 534 -16.60 0.78 -22.37
C ASP A 534 -15.12 1.19 -22.47
N MET A 535 -14.35 1.10 -21.38
CA MET A 535 -12.89 1.31 -21.39
C MET A 535 -12.18 0.37 -22.37
N LEU A 536 -12.53 -0.92 -22.38
CA LEU A 536 -11.95 -1.90 -23.29
C LEU A 536 -12.38 -1.67 -24.75
N HIS A 537 -13.61 -1.22 -25.00
CA HIS A 537 -14.07 -0.83 -26.34
C HIS A 537 -13.35 0.42 -26.86
N ASN A 538 -13.15 1.43 -26.00
CA ASN A 538 -12.35 2.62 -26.32
C ASN A 538 -10.87 2.28 -26.57
N LEU A 539 -10.32 1.28 -25.87
CA LEU A 539 -8.97 0.76 -26.13
C LEU A 539 -8.88 0.05 -27.50
N VAL A 540 -9.89 -0.75 -27.89
CA VAL A 540 -9.97 -1.33 -29.25
C VAL A 540 -10.11 -0.23 -30.32
N GLY A 541 -10.85 0.85 -30.03
CA GLY A 541 -10.96 2.03 -30.89
C GLY A 541 -9.60 2.66 -31.16
N ARG A 542 -8.89 3.05 -30.09
CA ARG A 542 -7.55 3.64 -30.18
C ARG A 542 -6.55 2.72 -30.87
N ALA A 543 -6.55 1.43 -30.57
CA ALA A 543 -5.69 0.46 -31.26
C ALA A 543 -5.92 0.43 -32.78
N ARG A 544 -7.17 0.58 -33.23
CA ARG A 544 -7.51 0.68 -34.67
C ARG A 544 -7.04 2.01 -35.27
N GLU A 545 -7.19 3.12 -34.55
CA GLU A 545 -6.70 4.44 -34.99
C GLU A 545 -5.17 4.46 -35.12
N THR A 546 -4.45 3.98 -34.10
CA THR A 546 -2.99 3.86 -34.14
C THR A 546 -2.54 2.92 -35.27
N LEU A 547 -3.22 1.79 -35.48
CA LEU A 547 -2.96 0.92 -36.63
C LEU A 547 -3.23 1.61 -37.98
N SER A 548 -4.23 2.49 -38.09
CA SER A 548 -4.48 3.28 -39.29
C SER A 548 -3.34 4.25 -39.61
N ARG A 549 -2.78 4.92 -38.59
CA ARG A 549 -1.58 5.77 -38.73
C ARG A 549 -0.39 4.94 -39.20
N LEU A 550 -0.09 3.85 -38.50
CA LEU A 550 1.02 2.94 -38.82
C LEU A 550 0.92 2.29 -40.21
N THR A 551 -0.27 2.23 -40.80
CA THR A 551 -0.49 1.65 -42.13
C THR A 551 -0.72 2.70 -43.23
N MET A 552 -0.58 3.99 -42.90
CA MET A 552 -0.77 5.12 -43.81
C MET A 552 -2.16 5.17 -44.47
N THR A 553 -3.18 4.67 -43.76
CA THR A 553 -4.57 4.58 -44.25
C THR A 553 -5.47 5.74 -43.78
N GLU A 554 -4.95 6.63 -42.95
CA GLU A 554 -5.64 7.82 -42.46
C GLU A 554 -5.87 8.90 -43.55
N GLY A 555 -6.92 9.72 -43.42
CA GLY A 555 -7.12 10.91 -44.26
C GLY A 555 -7.74 10.69 -45.65
N GLY A 556 -8.20 9.48 -45.99
CA GLY A 556 -9.05 9.27 -47.17
C GLY A 556 -10.35 10.09 -47.08
N GLY A 557 -10.68 10.82 -48.15
CA GLY A 557 -11.74 11.84 -48.15
C GLY A 557 -13.14 11.38 -47.69
N ALA A 558 -13.94 12.35 -47.22
CA ALA A 558 -15.22 12.18 -46.53
C ALA A 558 -16.15 11.06 -47.08
N GLY A 559 -16.09 9.88 -46.46
CA GLY A 559 -16.89 8.72 -46.85
C GLY A 559 -16.46 7.42 -46.19
N GLU A 560 -16.57 7.32 -44.86
CA GLU A 560 -16.50 6.07 -44.08
C GLU A 560 -15.30 5.12 -44.40
N PHE A 561 -14.14 5.70 -44.73
CA PHE A 561 -12.91 4.95 -45.05
C PHE A 561 -12.25 4.37 -43.77
N THR A 562 -12.92 3.41 -43.15
CA THR A 562 -12.41 2.71 -41.96
C THR A 562 -11.26 1.76 -42.35
N ALA A 563 -10.31 1.54 -41.43
CA ALA A 563 -9.16 0.63 -41.61
C ALA A 563 -9.54 -0.76 -42.16
N ARG A 564 -10.75 -1.24 -41.83
CA ARG A 564 -11.33 -2.51 -42.29
C ARG A 564 -11.52 -2.61 -43.81
N GLY A 565 -11.66 -1.48 -44.53
CA GLY A 565 -11.79 -1.46 -45.99
C GLY A 565 -10.46 -1.22 -46.72
N ALA A 566 -9.48 -0.66 -46.03
CA ALA A 566 -8.19 -0.28 -46.62
C ALA A 566 -7.11 -1.37 -46.47
N LEU A 567 -7.12 -2.13 -45.37
CA LEU A 567 -6.09 -3.13 -45.07
C LEU A 567 -6.31 -4.46 -45.82
N PRO A 568 -5.23 -5.21 -46.14
CA PRO A 568 -5.34 -6.56 -46.65
C PRO A 568 -6.18 -7.46 -45.73
N VAL A 569 -7.16 -8.15 -46.30
CA VAL A 569 -8.03 -9.07 -45.55
C VAL A 569 -7.24 -10.31 -45.14
N ILE A 570 -7.09 -10.51 -43.83
CA ILE A 570 -6.47 -11.72 -43.27
C ILE A 570 -7.45 -12.90 -43.41
N PRO A 571 -7.11 -13.98 -44.13
CA PRO A 571 -8.00 -15.13 -44.33
C PRO A 571 -7.93 -16.07 -43.13
N TRP A 572 -8.45 -15.63 -41.97
CA TRP A 572 -8.30 -16.31 -40.67
C TRP A 572 -8.56 -17.83 -40.68
N SER A 573 -9.54 -18.31 -41.45
CA SER A 573 -9.87 -19.74 -41.56
C SER A 573 -8.94 -20.57 -42.46
N GLN A 574 -7.99 -19.93 -43.14
CA GLN A 574 -7.04 -20.55 -44.08
C GLN A 574 -5.58 -20.40 -43.60
N ILE A 575 -5.34 -19.79 -42.43
CA ILE A 575 -3.99 -19.65 -41.90
C ILE A 575 -3.51 -21.01 -41.39
N GLU A 576 -2.42 -21.52 -41.97
CA GLU A 576 -1.76 -22.73 -41.53
C GLU A 576 -0.70 -22.44 -40.47
N ASP A 577 -0.70 -23.18 -39.36
CA ASP A 577 0.32 -23.03 -38.31
C ASP A 577 0.74 -24.39 -37.73
N GLN A 578 2.05 -24.66 -37.75
CA GLN A 578 2.62 -25.93 -37.31
C GLN A 578 3.11 -25.81 -35.86
N HIS A 579 2.27 -26.19 -34.91
CA HIS A 579 2.54 -25.96 -33.47
C HIS A 579 3.70 -26.80 -32.93
N GLY A 580 3.97 -27.96 -33.54
CA GLY A 580 5.06 -28.86 -33.15
C GLY A 580 6.42 -28.53 -33.80
N GLU A 581 6.48 -27.56 -34.70
CA GLU A 581 7.73 -27.20 -35.39
C GLU A 581 8.68 -26.48 -34.42
N SER A 582 9.94 -26.93 -34.41
CA SER A 582 11.03 -26.50 -33.52
C SER A 582 12.22 -25.87 -34.23
N ILE A 583 12.25 -25.86 -35.58
CA ILE A 583 13.22 -25.12 -36.40
C ILE A 583 13.29 -23.66 -35.91
N ILE A 584 14.52 -23.14 -35.78
CA ILE A 584 14.81 -21.76 -35.34
C ILE A 584 14.17 -20.76 -36.32
N ASP A 585 13.67 -19.65 -35.78
CA ASP A 585 12.94 -18.61 -36.51
C ASP A 585 11.65 -19.05 -37.22
N HIS A 586 11.13 -20.25 -36.97
CA HIS A 586 9.82 -20.64 -37.48
C HIS A 586 8.67 -19.92 -36.75
N SER A 587 7.66 -19.52 -37.52
CA SER A 587 6.35 -19.00 -37.09
C SER A 587 5.35 -19.14 -38.24
N PHE A 588 4.05 -18.98 -37.98
CA PHE A 588 3.02 -18.98 -39.04
C PHE A 588 3.28 -17.91 -40.10
N LEU A 589 3.89 -16.77 -39.74
CA LEU A 589 4.30 -15.70 -40.66
C LEU A 589 5.43 -16.11 -41.63
N ARG A 590 6.11 -17.24 -41.39
CA ARG A 590 7.12 -17.84 -42.31
C ARG A 590 6.70 -19.23 -42.80
N ASN A 591 5.45 -19.66 -42.55
CA ASN A 591 4.93 -20.89 -43.12
C ASN A 591 4.61 -20.67 -44.61
N ALA A 592 5.13 -21.54 -45.48
CA ALA A 592 4.95 -21.46 -46.93
C ALA A 592 3.47 -21.43 -47.34
N GLY A 593 2.59 -22.14 -46.64
CA GLY A 593 1.14 -22.13 -46.89
C GLY A 593 0.48 -20.75 -46.72
N ASN A 594 1.09 -19.83 -45.96
CA ASN A 594 0.57 -18.49 -45.72
C ASN A 594 1.11 -17.41 -46.67
N ALA A 595 2.11 -17.73 -47.50
CA ALA A 595 2.82 -16.75 -48.31
C ALA A 595 1.90 -15.95 -49.25
N GLY A 596 0.86 -16.58 -49.80
CA GLY A 596 -0.07 -15.96 -50.75
C GLY A 596 -0.86 -14.77 -50.18
N TRP A 597 -1.29 -14.81 -48.92
CA TRP A 597 -1.99 -13.68 -48.30
C TRP A 597 -1.04 -12.68 -47.63
N LEU A 598 0.12 -13.15 -47.15
CA LEU A 598 1.17 -12.30 -46.59
C LEU A 598 1.78 -11.35 -47.64
N ALA A 599 1.85 -11.78 -48.90
CA ALA A 599 2.37 -10.98 -50.02
C ALA A 599 1.67 -9.62 -50.19
N ALA A 600 0.39 -9.52 -49.82
CA ALA A 600 -0.36 -8.26 -49.86
C ALA A 600 0.10 -7.25 -48.78
N GLY A 601 0.67 -7.72 -47.67
CA GLY A 601 1.23 -6.89 -46.60
C GLY A 601 2.70 -6.51 -46.80
N ASN A 602 3.43 -7.20 -47.67
CA ASN A 602 4.84 -6.90 -47.94
C ASN A 602 4.98 -5.48 -48.51
N ASP A 603 5.89 -4.70 -47.93
CA ASP A 603 6.17 -3.29 -48.26
C ASP A 603 4.94 -2.37 -48.25
N TRP A 604 3.87 -2.75 -47.55
CA TRP A 604 2.59 -2.01 -47.53
C TRP A 604 2.77 -0.53 -47.19
N VAL A 605 3.48 -0.24 -46.10
CA VAL A 605 3.72 1.13 -45.63
C VAL A 605 4.48 1.95 -46.68
N ILE A 606 5.53 1.36 -47.28
CA ILE A 606 6.33 2.00 -48.32
C ILE A 606 5.48 2.27 -49.57
N LYS A 607 4.69 1.29 -50.02
CA LYS A 607 3.76 1.44 -51.15
C LYS A 607 2.73 2.54 -50.91
N MET A 608 2.21 2.65 -49.69
CA MET A 608 1.25 3.70 -49.31
C MET A 608 1.89 5.09 -49.25
N ILE A 609 3.14 5.21 -48.78
CA ILE A 609 3.90 6.49 -48.82
C ILE A 609 4.16 6.92 -50.26
N ILE A 610 4.59 6.01 -51.14
CA ILE A 610 4.86 6.29 -52.56
C ILE A 610 3.58 6.65 -53.33
N SER A 611 2.47 5.96 -53.05
CA SER A 611 1.22 6.12 -53.83
C SER A 611 0.41 7.37 -53.47
N ARG A 612 0.80 8.11 -52.43
CA ARG A 612 0.03 9.23 -51.86
C ARG A 612 0.88 10.50 -51.81
N PRO A 613 0.59 11.53 -52.61
CA PRO A 613 1.36 12.78 -52.61
C PRO A 613 1.44 13.47 -51.25
N ASP A 614 0.39 13.37 -50.43
CA ASP A 614 0.34 13.93 -49.08
C ASP A 614 1.30 13.19 -48.13
N LYS A 615 1.32 11.85 -48.19
CA LYS A 615 2.23 11.03 -47.36
C LYS A 615 3.67 11.04 -47.87
N TRP A 616 3.89 11.16 -49.17
CA TRP A 616 5.20 11.40 -49.77
C TRP A 616 5.81 12.71 -49.23
N ALA A 617 5.07 13.82 -49.24
CA ALA A 617 5.53 15.10 -48.71
C ALA A 617 5.77 15.09 -47.19
N GLU A 618 4.98 14.33 -46.43
CA GLU A 618 5.16 14.14 -44.98
C GLU A 618 6.42 13.32 -44.64
N TRP A 619 6.74 12.30 -45.44
CA TRP A 619 7.80 11.34 -45.14
C TRP A 619 9.14 11.63 -45.81
N MET A 620 9.18 12.30 -46.96
CA MET A 620 10.39 12.47 -47.78
C MET A 620 10.93 13.89 -47.71
N VAL A 621 12.26 14.03 -47.73
CA VAL A 621 12.94 15.34 -47.83
C VAL A 621 12.72 15.93 -49.23
N GLU A 622 12.63 17.26 -49.35
CA GLU A 622 12.54 17.91 -50.67
C GLU A 622 13.77 17.57 -51.53
N GLY A 623 13.55 17.24 -52.81
CA GLY A 623 14.62 16.76 -53.70
C GLY A 623 15.04 15.30 -53.52
N ALA A 624 14.43 14.52 -52.62
CA ALA A 624 14.72 13.07 -52.48
C ALA A 624 14.49 12.27 -53.80
N GLU A 625 13.62 12.76 -54.67
CA GLU A 625 13.37 12.23 -56.02
C GLU A 625 14.56 12.41 -57.00
N ASN A 626 15.46 13.37 -56.74
CA ASN A 626 16.63 13.65 -57.57
C ASN A 626 17.92 12.96 -57.08
N ASN A 627 17.84 12.14 -56.03
CA ASN A 627 18.94 11.29 -55.53
C ASN A 627 20.19 12.06 -55.01
N GLU A 628 20.05 13.35 -54.65
CA GLU A 628 21.16 14.16 -54.08
C GLU A 628 21.52 13.75 -52.64
N TYR A 629 20.54 13.31 -51.83
CA TYR A 629 20.74 12.86 -50.45
C TYR A 629 20.95 11.33 -50.36
N ARG A 630 22.19 10.86 -50.58
CA ARG A 630 22.52 9.42 -50.62
C ARG A 630 22.76 8.75 -49.25
N GLU A 631 22.29 9.34 -48.15
CA GLU A 631 22.41 8.77 -46.79
C GLU A 631 21.05 8.41 -46.17
N HIS A 632 20.10 9.34 -46.06
CA HIS A 632 18.74 9.09 -45.54
C HIS A 632 17.67 9.90 -46.30
N PRO A 633 16.70 9.25 -47.01
CA PRO A 633 15.70 9.94 -47.81
C PRO A 633 14.44 10.37 -47.01
N TYR A 634 14.34 9.94 -45.75
CA TYR A 634 13.17 10.13 -44.89
C TYR A 634 13.39 11.28 -43.90
N ARG A 635 12.33 12.04 -43.60
CA ARG A 635 12.35 13.09 -42.56
C ARG A 635 12.48 12.45 -41.16
N GLY A 636 13.42 12.96 -40.35
CA GLY A 636 13.64 12.50 -38.97
C GLY A 636 12.38 12.52 -38.12
N ALA A 637 11.62 13.62 -38.17
CA ALA A 637 10.36 13.78 -37.45
C ALA A 637 9.30 12.68 -37.78
N ALA A 638 9.20 12.25 -39.04
CA ALA A 638 8.27 11.20 -39.45
C ALA A 638 8.67 9.83 -38.89
N ILE A 639 9.98 9.50 -38.92
CA ILE A 639 10.52 8.29 -38.28
C ILE A 639 10.29 8.33 -36.76
N ARG A 640 10.59 9.46 -36.11
CA ARG A 640 10.40 9.68 -34.67
C ARG A 640 8.93 9.48 -34.28
N GLN A 641 7.99 10.00 -35.07
CA GLN A 641 6.55 9.84 -34.84
C GLN A 641 6.07 8.39 -35.07
N TYR A 642 6.50 7.75 -36.15
CA TYR A 642 6.16 6.35 -36.42
C TYR A 642 6.66 5.41 -35.32
N ALA A 643 7.87 5.62 -34.80
CA ALA A 643 8.39 4.85 -33.68
C ALA A 643 7.53 5.02 -32.40
N ARG A 644 7.04 6.25 -32.13
CA ARG A 644 6.11 6.53 -31.03
C ARG A 644 4.79 5.79 -31.20
N ASP A 645 4.23 5.82 -32.41
CA ASP A 645 2.99 5.11 -32.74
C ASP A 645 3.16 3.57 -32.64
N VAL A 646 4.33 3.01 -32.98
CA VAL A 646 4.63 1.59 -32.79
C VAL A 646 4.61 1.22 -31.30
N GLU A 647 5.29 1.96 -30.42
CA GLU A 647 5.28 1.65 -28.99
C GLU A 647 3.91 1.89 -28.33
N GLN A 648 3.15 2.89 -28.79
CA GLN A 648 1.75 3.08 -28.39
C GLN A 648 0.90 1.85 -28.80
N PHE A 649 0.94 1.44 -30.06
CA PHE A 649 0.19 0.29 -30.55
C PHE A 649 0.58 -1.01 -29.84
N ARG A 650 1.88 -1.22 -29.58
CA ARG A 650 2.37 -2.36 -28.78
C ARG A 650 1.75 -2.36 -27.38
N GLY A 651 1.60 -1.19 -26.75
CA GLY A 651 0.95 -1.05 -25.45
C GLY A 651 -0.57 -1.28 -25.47
N GLU A 652 -1.24 -0.76 -26.50
CA GLU A 652 -2.67 -0.97 -26.70
C GLU A 652 -3.00 -2.45 -26.93
N ILE A 653 -2.24 -3.12 -27.80
CA ILE A 653 -2.33 -4.57 -28.04
C ILE A 653 -1.94 -5.38 -26.80
N PHE A 654 -0.91 -4.98 -26.05
CA PHE A 654 -0.52 -5.65 -24.80
C PHE A 654 -1.68 -5.70 -23.80
N MET A 655 -2.30 -4.55 -23.53
CA MET A 655 -3.45 -4.47 -22.61
C MET A 655 -4.67 -5.24 -23.13
N LEU A 656 -4.93 -5.21 -24.44
CA LEU A 656 -6.00 -6.02 -25.05
C LEU A 656 -5.73 -7.52 -24.94
N MET A 657 -4.50 -7.98 -25.18
CA MET A 657 -4.11 -9.38 -24.98
C MET A 657 -4.23 -9.81 -23.51
N HIS A 658 -3.80 -8.95 -22.58
CA HIS A 658 -3.86 -9.21 -21.14
C HIS A 658 -5.29 -9.33 -20.62
N MET A 659 -6.17 -8.40 -21.01
CA MET A 659 -7.54 -8.29 -20.49
C MET A 659 -8.58 -9.13 -21.25
N LEU A 660 -8.41 -9.33 -22.56
CA LEU A 660 -9.37 -10.06 -23.40
C LEU A 660 -8.95 -11.50 -23.71
N GLY A 661 -7.69 -11.88 -23.46
CA GLY A 661 -7.15 -13.22 -23.72
C GLY A 661 -7.62 -14.32 -22.77
N GLY A 662 -8.56 -14.04 -21.87
CA GLY A 662 -9.01 -14.95 -20.80
C GLY A 662 -8.40 -14.57 -19.45
N GLN A 663 -7.88 -15.54 -18.69
CA GLN A 663 -7.27 -15.24 -17.39
C GLN A 663 -5.99 -14.40 -17.57
N PRO A 664 -5.86 -13.23 -16.91
CA PRO A 664 -4.65 -12.42 -16.92
C PRO A 664 -3.34 -13.21 -16.76
N ALA A 665 -2.37 -12.94 -17.63
CA ALA A 665 -1.02 -13.49 -17.55
C ALA A 665 -0.13 -12.56 -16.71
N ARG A 666 0.84 -13.11 -15.96
CA ARG A 666 1.80 -12.24 -15.24
C ARG A 666 2.67 -11.47 -16.22
N SER A 667 3.11 -10.28 -15.83
CA SER A 667 4.02 -9.42 -16.60
C SER A 667 5.18 -10.21 -17.21
N THR A 668 5.93 -10.98 -16.43
CA THR A 668 7.04 -11.82 -16.93
C THR A 668 6.62 -13.00 -17.82
N GLU A 669 5.36 -13.44 -17.78
CA GLU A 669 4.79 -14.48 -18.65
C GLU A 669 4.30 -13.92 -20.00
N ILE A 670 3.80 -12.67 -20.03
CA ILE A 670 3.30 -12.01 -21.25
C ILE A 670 4.41 -11.23 -21.98
N LEU A 671 5.35 -10.61 -21.26
CA LEU A 671 6.53 -9.95 -21.86
C LEU A 671 7.51 -10.96 -22.46
N GLY A 672 7.52 -12.20 -21.96
CA GLY A 672 8.32 -13.30 -22.49
C GLY A 672 7.72 -14.00 -23.71
N LEU A 673 6.61 -13.50 -24.29
CA LEU A 673 5.98 -14.12 -25.46
C LEU A 673 6.85 -13.97 -26.69
N ARG A 674 7.23 -15.11 -27.29
CA ARG A 674 7.98 -15.16 -28.53
C ARG A 674 7.04 -15.35 -29.72
N MET A 675 7.21 -14.53 -30.76
CA MET A 675 6.58 -14.74 -32.07
C MET A 675 7.28 -15.84 -32.89
N TRP A 676 8.58 -16.05 -32.62
CA TRP A 676 9.47 -16.94 -33.37
C TRP A 676 10.08 -18.01 -32.47
N ASN A 677 10.40 -19.16 -33.03
CA ASN A 677 11.20 -20.19 -32.35
C ASN A 677 12.63 -19.68 -32.11
N THR A 678 13.25 -20.03 -30.98
CA THR A 678 14.59 -19.51 -30.59
C THR A 678 15.46 -20.61 -30.01
N MET A 679 16.78 -20.55 -30.22
CA MET A 679 17.73 -21.57 -29.74
C MET A 679 17.63 -21.83 -28.22
N ASN A 680 17.57 -20.77 -27.42
CA ASN A 680 17.52 -20.88 -25.95
C ASN A 680 16.09 -21.03 -25.39
N GLY A 681 15.08 -20.61 -26.16
CA GLY A 681 13.68 -20.62 -25.73
C GLY A 681 12.88 -21.83 -26.21
N GLY A 682 13.36 -22.55 -27.22
CA GLY A 682 12.62 -23.57 -27.95
C GLY A 682 11.49 -22.94 -28.79
N VAL A 683 10.35 -23.64 -28.84
CA VAL A 683 9.18 -23.23 -29.61
C VAL A 683 8.65 -21.86 -29.16
N ARG A 684 8.12 -21.10 -30.13
CA ARG A 684 7.42 -19.81 -29.93
C ARG A 684 6.23 -19.94 -28.97
N ASN A 685 5.65 -18.80 -28.60
CA ASN A 685 4.49 -18.75 -27.72
C ASN A 685 3.21 -18.33 -28.43
N ILE A 686 3.30 -17.69 -29.60
CA ILE A 686 2.13 -17.23 -30.37
C ILE A 686 1.85 -18.20 -31.51
N PHE A 687 0.60 -18.64 -31.61
CA PHE A 687 0.11 -19.65 -32.53
C PHE A 687 -1.23 -19.24 -33.13
N ILE A 688 -1.61 -19.86 -34.25
CA ILE A 688 -2.96 -19.80 -34.79
C ILE A 688 -3.62 -21.17 -34.63
N HIS A 689 -4.78 -21.23 -33.98
CA HIS A 689 -5.54 -22.46 -33.78
C HIS A 689 -7.01 -22.21 -34.08
N GLU A 690 -7.61 -23.02 -34.97
CA GLU A 690 -8.99 -22.83 -35.47
C GLU A 690 -9.25 -21.38 -35.94
N GLY A 691 -8.27 -20.78 -36.64
CA GLY A 691 -8.30 -19.39 -37.11
C GLY A 691 -8.44 -18.33 -36.01
N MET A 692 -8.00 -18.63 -34.79
CA MET A 692 -7.89 -17.66 -33.69
C MET A 692 -6.43 -17.52 -33.28
N VAL A 693 -6.02 -16.31 -32.91
CA VAL A 693 -4.70 -16.10 -32.29
C VAL A 693 -4.74 -16.68 -30.89
N CYS A 694 -3.84 -17.61 -30.62
CA CYS A 694 -3.62 -18.22 -29.31
C CYS A 694 -2.21 -17.86 -28.83
N PHE A 695 -2.07 -17.48 -27.57
CA PHE A 695 -0.76 -17.34 -26.94
C PHE A 695 -0.63 -18.25 -25.73
N VAL A 696 0.50 -18.94 -25.66
CA VAL A 696 0.77 -20.01 -24.71
C VAL A 696 1.82 -19.52 -23.73
N THR A 697 1.39 -19.17 -22.52
CA THR A 697 2.35 -18.83 -21.46
C THR A 697 2.76 -20.07 -20.68
N MET A 698 4.05 -20.12 -20.38
CA MET A 698 4.62 -21.09 -19.45
C MET A 698 4.60 -20.46 -18.06
N TYR A 699 3.58 -20.82 -17.27
CA TYR A 699 3.42 -20.34 -15.90
C TYR A 699 4.54 -20.94 -15.04
N HIS A 700 5.43 -20.06 -14.58
CA HIS A 700 6.71 -20.42 -13.96
C HIS A 700 6.73 -20.20 -12.44
N LYS A 701 5.65 -19.68 -11.83
CA LYS A 701 5.55 -19.49 -10.36
C LYS A 701 5.38 -20.84 -9.66
N GLY A 702 6.52 -21.50 -9.46
CA GLY A 702 6.62 -22.89 -9.03
C GLY A 702 7.69 -23.64 -9.82
N PHE A 703 7.90 -23.35 -11.11
CA PHE A 703 8.80 -24.11 -12.00
C PHE A 703 10.19 -24.36 -11.39
N ARG A 704 10.86 -23.33 -10.88
CA ARG A 704 12.18 -23.51 -10.22
C ARG A 704 12.12 -24.44 -8.99
N GLN A 705 10.98 -24.52 -8.30
CA GLN A 705 10.72 -25.37 -7.13
C GLN A 705 10.10 -26.75 -7.45
N THR A 706 9.47 -26.93 -8.62
CA THR A 706 8.65 -28.11 -8.93
C THR A 706 9.02 -28.82 -10.23
N GLY A 707 9.88 -28.24 -11.08
CA GLY A 707 10.20 -28.73 -12.43
C GLY A 707 9.04 -28.65 -13.44
N ASN A 708 7.80 -28.73 -12.97
CA ASN A 708 6.59 -28.69 -13.79
C ASN A 708 6.22 -27.27 -14.21
N THR A 709 6.27 -27.03 -15.52
CA THR A 709 5.66 -25.86 -16.18
C THR A 709 4.17 -26.09 -16.33
N LYS A 710 3.32 -25.17 -15.84
CA LYS A 710 1.91 -25.17 -16.22
C LYS A 710 1.77 -24.43 -17.54
N ILE A 711 1.40 -25.15 -18.59
CA ILE A 711 1.12 -24.61 -19.92
C ILE A 711 -0.30 -24.04 -19.90
N ILE A 712 -0.44 -22.75 -20.20
CA ILE A 712 -1.75 -22.07 -20.23
C ILE A 712 -1.96 -21.46 -21.63
N HIS A 713 -2.89 -22.05 -22.38
CA HIS A 713 -3.36 -21.54 -23.66
C HIS A 713 -4.37 -20.41 -23.43
N ARG A 714 -4.20 -19.28 -24.14
CA ARG A 714 -5.09 -18.12 -24.11
C ARG A 714 -5.48 -17.72 -25.51
N TYR A 715 -6.75 -17.46 -25.74
CA TYR A 715 -7.29 -17.16 -27.07
C TYR A 715 -7.74 -15.70 -27.12
N VAL A 716 -7.29 -14.97 -28.13
CA VAL A 716 -7.73 -13.59 -28.37
C VAL A 716 -9.06 -13.63 -29.14
N PRO A 717 -10.12 -12.94 -28.68
CA PRO A 717 -11.41 -12.93 -29.38
C PRO A 717 -11.29 -12.24 -30.74
N ARG A 718 -11.95 -12.80 -31.77
CA ARG A 718 -11.75 -12.37 -33.16
C ARG A 718 -12.13 -10.92 -33.45
N GLU A 719 -13.15 -10.35 -32.79
CA GLU A 719 -13.53 -8.92 -32.83
C GLU A 719 -14.76 -8.61 -31.95
N ASN A 720 -14.59 -7.99 -30.78
CA ASN A 720 -15.69 -7.34 -30.05
C ASN A 720 -15.77 -5.86 -30.54
N VAL A 721 -16.87 -5.30 -31.06
CA VAL A 721 -18.29 -5.70 -31.05
C VAL A 721 -18.93 -5.46 -32.42
N GLN A 722 -19.77 -6.39 -32.89
CA GLN A 722 -20.86 -6.06 -33.82
C GLN A 722 -22.11 -6.90 -33.54
N GLY A 723 -23.18 -6.23 -33.08
CA GLY A 723 -24.60 -6.59 -33.30
C GLY A 723 -25.12 -7.99 -32.94
N ARG A 724 -25.72 -8.12 -31.75
CA ARG A 724 -26.86 -9.02 -31.40
C ARG A 724 -26.98 -10.36 -32.17
N LEU A 725 -26.49 -11.47 -31.60
CA LEU A 725 -26.90 -12.81 -32.03
C LEU A 725 -28.34 -13.15 -31.59
N LYS A 726 -29.34 -12.74 -32.38
CA LYS A 726 -30.68 -13.34 -32.29
C LYS A 726 -30.64 -14.75 -32.91
N ARG A 727 -31.08 -15.75 -32.13
CA ARG A 727 -31.35 -17.15 -32.53
C ARG A 727 -30.16 -17.96 -33.10
N LYS A 728 -29.49 -18.69 -32.21
CA LYS A 728 -29.34 -20.16 -32.38
C LYS A 728 -29.17 -20.88 -31.04
N ARG A 729 -29.70 -22.11 -30.97
CA ARG A 729 -29.74 -22.95 -29.76
C ARG A 729 -28.45 -23.77 -29.62
N ARG A 730 -27.50 -23.32 -28.80
CA ARG A 730 -26.48 -24.14 -28.09
C ARG A 730 -25.83 -23.25 -27.03
N ARG A 731 -25.75 -23.72 -25.77
CA ARG A 731 -25.21 -22.98 -24.61
C ARG A 731 -23.86 -23.58 -24.20
N SER A 732 -22.96 -22.77 -23.65
CA SER A 732 -21.66 -23.19 -23.11
C SER A 732 -21.71 -23.21 -21.58
N ALA A 733 -21.04 -24.19 -20.96
CA ALA A 733 -21.09 -24.43 -19.51
C ALA A 733 -20.05 -23.64 -18.68
N PHE A 734 -19.38 -22.66 -19.28
CA PHE A 734 -18.51 -21.69 -18.56
C PHE A 734 -19.23 -20.34 -18.33
N LEU A 735 -20.56 -20.34 -18.45
CA LEU A 735 -21.45 -19.22 -18.15
C LEU A 735 -22.48 -19.67 -17.11
N TRP A 736 -22.28 -19.22 -15.86
CA TRP A 736 -23.15 -19.34 -14.69
C TRP A 736 -23.33 -20.73 -14.07
N ALA A 737 -23.33 -20.74 -12.73
CA ALA A 737 -23.70 -21.87 -11.89
C ALA A 737 -24.54 -21.35 -10.72
N ASP A 738 -25.86 -21.35 -10.89
CA ASP A 738 -26.82 -21.79 -9.88
C ASP A 738 -28.21 -21.89 -10.54
N GLU A 739 -28.59 -23.10 -10.95
CA GLU A 739 -29.94 -23.65 -10.90
C GLU A 739 -29.94 -25.10 -11.46
N VAL A 740 -30.28 -26.05 -10.58
CA VAL A 740 -30.56 -27.47 -10.85
C VAL A 740 -32.10 -27.56 -11.07
N VAL A 741 -32.74 -28.50 -11.78
CA VAL A 741 -32.95 -29.94 -11.47
C VAL A 741 -33.62 -30.66 -12.67
N SER A 742 -33.22 -31.93 -12.90
CA SER A 742 -33.88 -33.04 -13.64
C SER A 742 -34.29 -32.84 -15.14
N GLU A 743 -34.56 -33.88 -15.94
CA GLU A 743 -34.94 -35.28 -15.67
C GLU A 743 -34.46 -36.18 -16.84
N GLU A 744 -33.83 -37.34 -16.54
CA GLU A 744 -33.41 -38.41 -17.49
C GLU A 744 -32.44 -38.02 -18.64
N GLY A 745 -31.43 -38.78 -19.10
CA GLY A 745 -30.92 -40.12 -18.81
C GLY A 745 -30.27 -40.70 -20.09
N GLY A 746 -29.08 -41.32 -20.05
CA GLY A 746 -28.52 -42.06 -21.21
C GLY A 746 -27.02 -41.87 -21.51
N LYS A 747 -26.38 -42.89 -22.13
CA LYS A 747 -24.92 -43.04 -22.36
C LYS A 747 -24.56 -43.28 -23.84
N GLU A 748 -23.24 -43.27 -24.12
CA GLU A 748 -22.53 -43.94 -25.24
C GLU A 748 -22.73 -43.36 -26.68
N GLY A 749 -21.78 -43.48 -27.63
CA GLY A 749 -20.38 -43.93 -27.55
C GLY A 749 -19.64 -43.99 -28.92
N LYS A 750 -18.29 -43.95 -28.88
CA LYS A 750 -17.28 -44.60 -29.77
C LYS A 750 -17.28 -44.49 -31.33
N ILE A 751 -16.07 -44.21 -31.87
CA ILE A 751 -15.29 -44.97 -32.90
C ILE A 751 -15.21 -44.53 -34.41
N ARG A 752 -13.95 -44.35 -34.88
CA ARG A 752 -13.36 -44.60 -36.25
C ARG A 752 -13.85 -43.84 -37.51
N GLU A 753 -13.14 -43.79 -38.66
CA GLU A 753 -11.69 -43.82 -39.06
C GLU A 753 -11.59 -43.33 -40.53
N VAL A 754 -10.51 -42.63 -40.90
CA VAL A 754 -9.71 -42.76 -42.18
C VAL A 754 -10.41 -43.06 -43.53
N LYS A 755 -10.25 -42.21 -44.58
CA LYS A 755 -9.32 -42.40 -45.77
C LYS A 755 -9.56 -41.44 -46.98
N VAL A 756 -8.51 -40.70 -47.37
CA VAL A 756 -7.92 -40.52 -48.74
C VAL A 756 -8.81 -40.63 -50.02
N ARG A 757 -8.84 -39.61 -50.92
CA ARG A 757 -7.99 -39.52 -52.17
C ARG A 757 -8.38 -38.39 -53.20
N ALA A 758 -7.44 -37.47 -53.44
CA ALA A 758 -6.93 -36.88 -54.71
C ALA A 758 -7.78 -36.27 -55.88
N GLN A 759 -7.04 -35.51 -56.72
CA GLN A 759 -7.26 -35.07 -58.12
C GLN A 759 -8.15 -33.82 -58.38
N ASP A 760 -7.84 -32.92 -59.33
CA ASP A 760 -6.56 -32.60 -60.03
C ASP A 760 -6.64 -31.22 -60.74
N GLY A 761 -5.48 -30.59 -61.02
CA GLY A 761 -5.29 -29.50 -62.01
C GLY A 761 -5.69 -28.06 -61.61
N GLY A 762 -4.96 -27.00 -61.99
CA GLY A 762 -3.64 -26.92 -62.67
C GLY A 762 -3.36 -25.53 -63.30
N ARG A 763 -2.07 -25.18 -63.54
CA ARG A 763 -1.53 -23.96 -64.23
C ARG A 763 -1.74 -22.60 -63.53
N ASP A 764 -0.97 -21.52 -63.75
CA ASP A 764 0.45 -21.23 -64.14
C ASP A 764 0.64 -19.69 -63.92
N SER A 765 1.80 -19.06 -63.67
CA SER A 765 3.21 -19.47 -63.46
C SER A 765 3.81 -18.61 -62.29
N GLY A 766 5.12 -18.57 -61.95
CA GLY A 766 6.22 -17.86 -62.63
C GLY A 766 6.61 -16.56 -61.86
N ARG A 767 7.55 -16.60 -60.89
CA ARG A 767 8.99 -16.22 -61.01
C ARG A 767 9.28 -14.72 -61.16
N ASP A 768 10.36 -14.14 -60.62
CA ASP A 768 11.36 -14.52 -59.59
C ASP A 768 12.11 -13.23 -59.17
N ASP A 769 12.84 -13.26 -58.06
CA ASP A 769 14.14 -12.58 -57.78
C ASP A 769 14.65 -11.37 -58.61
N SER A 770 15.37 -10.37 -58.09
CA SER A 770 15.98 -10.20 -56.76
C SER A 770 16.57 -8.78 -56.56
N ARG A 771 16.84 -8.42 -55.29
CA ARG A 771 18.06 -7.77 -54.74
C ARG A 771 19.25 -7.51 -55.70
N GLU A 772 20.13 -6.51 -55.54
CA GLU A 772 20.40 -5.48 -54.49
C GLU A 772 21.36 -4.39 -55.09
N GLU A 773 21.96 -3.53 -54.24
CA GLU A 773 23.09 -2.59 -54.53
C GLU A 773 22.83 -1.29 -55.34
N ALA A 774 23.53 -0.15 -55.14
CA ALA A 774 24.32 0.36 -54.00
C ALA A 774 24.77 1.85 -54.19
N VAL A 775 24.92 2.59 -53.07
CA VAL A 775 26.03 3.56 -52.74
C VAL A 775 26.22 4.88 -53.53
N ARG A 776 25.88 6.01 -52.86
CA ARG A 776 26.63 7.25 -52.45
C ARG A 776 27.47 8.20 -53.34
N GLU A 777 27.53 9.47 -52.85
CA GLU A 777 28.12 10.76 -53.33
C GLU A 777 27.24 11.70 -54.21
N SER A 778 27.07 13.01 -53.99
CA SER A 778 27.73 13.94 -53.08
C SER A 778 26.90 15.22 -52.84
N LEU A 779 26.79 15.59 -51.56
CA LEU A 779 27.11 16.90 -50.95
C LEU A 779 26.38 18.20 -51.37
N GLY A 780 25.64 18.78 -50.40
CA GLY A 780 25.94 20.15 -49.95
C GLY A 780 24.79 21.12 -49.62
N ALA A 781 24.34 21.17 -48.35
CA ALA A 781 23.83 22.38 -47.70
C ALA A 781 23.81 22.19 -46.17
N GLY A 782 24.35 23.13 -45.40
CA GLY A 782 24.34 23.08 -43.92
C GLY A 782 23.39 24.11 -43.33
N GLY A 783 22.58 23.70 -42.35
CA GLY A 783 21.65 24.59 -41.63
C GLY A 783 20.77 23.91 -40.57
N GLU A 784 20.45 22.62 -40.73
CA GLU A 784 19.50 21.89 -39.87
C GLU A 784 20.18 21.11 -38.70
N TYR A 785 21.51 21.08 -38.64
CA TYR A 785 22.25 20.10 -37.84
C TYR A 785 22.28 20.32 -36.31
N GLU A 786 21.97 21.51 -35.79
CA GLU A 786 21.98 21.74 -34.33
C GLU A 786 20.62 21.41 -33.65
N GLU A 787 19.48 21.59 -34.34
CA GLU A 787 18.17 21.15 -33.80
C GLU A 787 18.00 19.62 -33.88
N ASP A 788 18.51 18.97 -34.95
CA ASP A 788 18.44 17.51 -35.06
C ASP A 788 19.35 16.77 -34.05
N GLU A 789 20.47 17.35 -33.58
CA GLU A 789 21.28 16.75 -32.51
C GLU A 789 20.57 16.76 -31.14
N GLU A 790 19.85 17.84 -30.79
CA GLU A 790 19.02 17.86 -29.57
C GLU A 790 17.80 16.93 -29.68
N GLU A 791 17.13 16.87 -30.84
CA GLU A 791 16.05 15.91 -31.07
C GLU A 791 16.53 14.45 -31.15
N GLU A 792 17.74 14.19 -31.65
CA GLU A 792 18.36 12.86 -31.65
C GLU A 792 18.79 12.44 -30.25
N ALA A 793 19.31 13.36 -29.42
CA ALA A 793 19.56 13.11 -28.00
C ALA A 793 18.27 12.74 -27.26
N ALA A 794 17.18 13.49 -27.46
CA ALA A 794 15.87 13.19 -26.89
C ALA A 794 15.26 11.88 -27.43
N PHE A 795 15.53 11.51 -28.69
CA PHE A 795 15.14 10.24 -29.29
C PHE A 795 15.93 9.04 -28.71
N MET A 796 17.23 9.22 -28.46
CA MET A 796 18.09 8.23 -27.80
C MET A 796 17.78 8.08 -26.31
N GLU A 797 17.26 9.12 -25.66
CA GLU A 797 16.68 9.06 -24.31
C GLU A 797 15.33 8.32 -24.30
N TRP A 798 14.44 8.60 -25.27
CA TRP A 798 13.16 7.91 -25.44
C TRP A 798 13.31 6.38 -25.58
N PHE A 799 14.38 5.91 -26.24
CA PHE A 799 14.71 4.48 -26.35
C PHE A 799 15.15 3.81 -25.03
N LYS A 800 15.63 4.59 -24.05
CA LYS A 800 16.06 4.08 -22.73
C LYS A 800 14.89 3.81 -21.81
N GLU A 801 13.84 4.63 -21.83
CA GLU A 801 12.77 4.58 -20.80
C GLU A 801 11.45 3.91 -21.23
N LYS A 802 11.15 3.76 -22.53
CA LYS A 802 9.80 3.34 -22.98
C LYS A 802 9.64 1.90 -23.47
N LYS A 803 10.50 0.96 -23.06
CA LYS A 803 10.23 -0.47 -23.22
C LYS A 803 9.17 -0.96 -22.20
N TRP A 804 8.43 -2.00 -22.55
CA TRP A 804 7.50 -2.65 -21.61
C TRP A 804 8.28 -3.52 -20.61
N THR A 805 8.44 -3.01 -19.38
CA THR A 805 9.10 -3.70 -18.26
C THR A 805 8.07 -4.31 -17.31
N SER A 806 8.51 -5.17 -16.38
CA SER A 806 7.61 -5.74 -15.37
C SER A 806 6.98 -4.67 -14.48
N ASP A 807 7.71 -3.60 -14.18
CA ASP A 807 7.23 -2.51 -13.32
C ASP A 807 6.20 -1.64 -14.07
N ARG A 808 6.44 -1.31 -15.34
CA ARG A 808 5.48 -0.58 -16.19
C ARG A 808 4.19 -1.36 -16.46
N CYS A 809 4.25 -2.70 -16.49
CA CYS A 809 3.03 -3.52 -16.47
C CYS A 809 2.24 -3.34 -15.17
N MET A 810 2.92 -3.30 -14.02
CA MET A 810 2.25 -3.11 -12.73
C MET A 810 1.67 -1.69 -12.59
N GLU A 811 2.28 -0.67 -13.18
CA GLU A 811 1.72 0.70 -13.26
C GLU A 811 0.46 0.75 -14.14
N ALA A 812 0.46 0.05 -15.29
CA ALA A 812 -0.70 -0.04 -16.17
C ALA A 812 -1.86 -0.87 -15.57
N ASP A 813 -1.54 -1.95 -14.84
CA ASP A 813 -2.51 -2.80 -14.15
C ASP A 813 -2.97 -2.21 -12.79
N GLY A 814 -2.27 -1.21 -12.26
CA GLY A 814 -2.51 -0.70 -10.92
C GLY A 814 -1.91 0.69 -10.67
N ASN A 815 -2.76 1.71 -10.70
CA ASN A 815 -2.40 3.09 -10.35
C ASN A 815 -2.01 3.18 -8.86
N ARG A 816 -0.71 3.05 -8.57
CA ARG A 816 -0.10 3.31 -7.26
C ARG A 816 0.81 4.53 -7.37
N ASN A 817 0.49 5.54 -6.56
CA ASN A 817 1.34 6.70 -6.25
C ASN A 817 1.74 7.58 -7.44
N GLN A 818 0.76 8.18 -8.10
CA GLN A 818 0.91 9.59 -8.52
C GLN A 818 0.01 10.46 -7.63
N GLN A 819 0.62 11.45 -6.97
CA GLN A 819 -0.14 12.57 -6.40
C GLN A 819 -0.74 13.37 -7.57
N PRO A 820 -2.00 13.82 -7.49
CA PRO A 820 -2.54 14.73 -8.48
C PRO A 820 -1.85 16.09 -8.33
N VAL A 821 -1.04 16.45 -9.32
CA VAL A 821 -0.69 17.85 -9.58
C VAL A 821 -1.89 18.48 -10.30
N PHE A 822 -2.25 19.69 -9.90
CA PHE A 822 -3.35 20.48 -10.48
C PHE A 822 -3.08 20.91 -11.93
#